data_AF-A0A8S9ZAR6-F1
#
_entry.id   AF-A0A8S9ZAR6-F1
#
_cell.length_a   1.000
_cell.length_b   1.000
_cell.length_c   1.000
_cell.angle_alpha   90.00
_cell.angle_beta   90.00
_cell.angle_gamma   90.00
#
_symmetry.space_group_name_H-M   'P 1'
#
loop_
_entity.id
_entity.type
_entity.pdbx_description
1 polymer ?
#
loop_
_entity_poly.entity_id
_entity_poly.type
_entity_poly.pdbx_seq_one_letter_code
_entity_poly.pdbx_strand_id
1 'polypeptide(L)'
;MKELEAIILDGCNFFRQYLVFSILSGRKISIRQIRPYDDSPGIKGTQVDFSPGTLYGGDFEFNCGNERCISYFLEPIILLAPFCKIPINATLKGITNMPEELSVDAINSTWLPVFSRFIPSDDDLHIKINNRGFLPCGGGSVTFASPVKKNLRPVQFIKPGKVCKVRGLAYVCKVSPSIASRMIEGAKKMLHGYIADVYITIDQRKGPQGGMSPGFGIFITATTTEGVTYFGEAMSIPRDSQKIQLIPEEIGAEAAKNLLNEIYNGGCVDSSAQSFAATFMTLCDKDISKMLFGPLTFYCFFNKEDLYHENVKATSFRGHMLLNKTIKVPEGYRIYTVTENGKTQGLEEEVEERLYGQHMAQRIVIKAVRAHITKQKPNKALVLSFHGWTGTGKNYLTQMIANAVYKKGFKSRFVHLSVATFHFPSLNEIDIYKRQLRSWIAGNLTECERSMFVFDEADKLPLQLLDAIVPYVEFYDNVNGIDARKSIFIFLSNGGANLIAQKALDHYNKGQPREQISFKELEELMQLSAYNEGEGGLKRSRIISKHLVDYFVPFLPLERRHKEVIIMEISKNNNNQGITKTKVGTEGAVNPTAEFSLFDLLVRLIVALLAGVIGYNLRLFIPLTRRGFFCHDFSIRFPYYDSTIASNTIFYVSIPILVILVLIGEFLLNKPRDPMNSEFWDFDVLLWKALQFGGFTTVWMLGVGINFFLI
;
A
#
# COMPACT_ATOMS: atom_id res chain seq x y z
N MET A 1 37.36 -6.59 -40.34
CA MET A 1 36.23 -6.48 -39.38
C MET A 1 36.70 -5.58 -38.25
N LYS A 2 36.09 -4.40 -38.05
CA LYS A 2 36.38 -3.60 -36.84
C LYS A 2 35.92 -4.45 -35.65
N GLU A 3 36.78 -4.71 -34.68
CA GLU A 3 36.34 -5.21 -33.38
C GLU A 3 35.31 -4.21 -32.85
N LEU A 4 34.06 -4.65 -32.70
CA LEU A 4 33.04 -3.85 -32.05
C LEU A 4 33.49 -3.63 -30.61
N GLU A 5 33.63 -2.36 -30.22
CA GLU A 5 33.96 -1.97 -28.85
C GLU A 5 32.94 -2.57 -27.87
N ALA A 6 33.42 -2.98 -26.69
CA ALA A 6 32.55 -3.56 -25.66
C ALA A 6 31.57 -2.51 -25.13
N ILE A 7 30.30 -2.88 -24.98
CA ILE A 7 29.28 -2.00 -24.40
C ILE A 7 29.54 -1.88 -22.90
N ILE A 8 29.65 -0.67 -22.40
CA ILE A 8 29.86 -0.41 -20.97
C ILE A 8 28.49 -0.13 -20.32
N LEU A 9 28.18 -0.88 -19.27
CA LEU A 9 26.97 -0.77 -18.47
C LEU A 9 27.36 -0.58 -17.00
N ASP A 10 26.56 0.14 -16.24
CA ASP A 10 26.83 0.43 -14.83
C ASP A 10 25.76 -0.17 -13.90
N GLY A 11 26.20 -0.69 -12.76
CA GLY A 11 25.35 -1.22 -11.71
C GLY A 11 25.02 -2.70 -11.81
N CYS A 12 24.34 -3.23 -10.78
CA CYS A 12 23.96 -4.64 -10.69
C CYS A 12 22.50 -4.93 -11.04
N ASN A 13 21.71 -3.90 -11.34
CA ASN A 13 20.32 -4.07 -11.74
C ASN A 13 20.26 -4.72 -13.13
N PHE A 14 19.27 -5.60 -13.35
CA PHE A 14 19.05 -6.28 -14.64
C PHE A 14 20.22 -7.12 -15.16
N PHE A 15 21.17 -7.49 -14.28
CA PHE A 15 22.38 -8.24 -14.63
C PHE A 15 22.13 -9.47 -15.54
N ARG A 16 21.08 -10.26 -15.27
CA ARG A 16 20.70 -11.41 -16.10
C ARG A 16 20.25 -11.02 -17.51
N GLN A 17 19.47 -9.95 -17.64
CA GLN A 17 18.98 -9.46 -18.93
C GLN A 17 20.15 -9.02 -19.81
N TYR A 18 21.10 -8.26 -19.24
CA TYR A 18 22.31 -7.84 -19.96
C TYR A 18 23.11 -9.03 -20.51
N LEU A 19 23.31 -10.08 -19.68
CA LEU A 19 24.00 -11.30 -20.14
C LEU A 19 23.22 -12.00 -21.25
N VAL A 20 21.90 -12.14 -21.12
CA VAL A 20 21.05 -12.76 -22.15
C VAL A 20 21.10 -11.97 -23.46
N PHE A 21 21.00 -10.64 -23.43
CA PHE A 21 21.06 -9.81 -24.62
C PHE A 21 22.45 -9.78 -25.25
N SER A 22 23.51 -9.80 -24.45
CA SER A 22 24.88 -9.98 -24.95
C SER A 22 25.02 -11.30 -25.70
N ILE A 23 24.49 -12.41 -25.17
CA ILE A 23 24.50 -13.72 -25.84
C ILE A 23 23.70 -13.69 -27.14
N LEU A 24 22.49 -13.13 -27.12
CA LEU A 24 21.61 -13.09 -28.30
C LEU A 24 22.14 -12.16 -29.41
N SER A 25 22.76 -11.03 -29.04
CA SER A 25 23.34 -10.07 -29.99
C SER A 25 24.76 -10.44 -30.44
N GLY A 26 25.45 -11.31 -29.71
CA GLY A 26 26.86 -11.64 -29.92
C GLY A 26 27.83 -10.52 -29.56
N ARG A 27 27.39 -9.49 -28.83
CA ARG A 27 28.21 -8.33 -28.45
C ARG A 27 28.88 -8.50 -27.10
N LYS A 28 30.14 -8.05 -27.00
CA LYS A 28 30.87 -8.01 -25.73
C LYS A 28 30.32 -6.90 -24.84
N ILE A 29 30.19 -7.18 -23.55
CA ILE A 29 29.73 -6.19 -22.56
C ILE A 29 30.69 -6.11 -21.36
N SER A 30 30.75 -4.95 -20.73
CA SER A 30 31.51 -4.65 -19.52
C SER A 30 30.56 -4.01 -18.51
N ILE A 31 30.21 -4.74 -17.45
CA ILE A 31 29.32 -4.25 -16.39
C ILE A 31 30.20 -3.76 -15.25
N ARG A 32 30.19 -2.46 -14.94
CA ARG A 32 31.03 -1.80 -13.92
C ARG A 32 30.18 -1.35 -12.74
N GLN A 33 30.82 -0.94 -11.65
CA GLN A 33 30.15 -0.40 -10.45
C GLN A 33 29.08 -1.37 -9.90
N ILE A 34 29.39 -2.66 -9.85
CA ILE A 34 28.53 -3.67 -9.23
C ILE A 34 28.68 -3.54 -7.72
N ARG A 35 27.64 -3.03 -7.05
CA ARG A 35 27.60 -2.85 -5.59
C ARG A 35 28.85 -2.13 -5.03
N PRO A 36 29.18 -0.92 -5.53
CA PRO A 36 30.47 -0.28 -5.23
C PRO A 36 30.55 0.24 -3.78
N TYR A 37 29.40 0.31 -3.09
CA TYR A 37 29.27 0.80 -1.71
C TYR A 37 28.91 -0.30 -0.71
N ASP A 38 28.81 -1.56 -1.13
CA ASP A 38 28.47 -2.67 -0.23
C ASP A 38 29.74 -3.30 0.34
N ASP A 39 29.75 -3.61 1.65
CA ASP A 39 30.88 -4.27 2.33
C ASP A 39 31.21 -5.68 1.78
N SER A 40 30.26 -6.26 1.04
CA SER A 40 30.38 -7.56 0.38
C SER A 40 29.83 -7.45 -1.05
N PRO A 41 30.60 -6.90 -2.00
CA PRO A 41 30.14 -6.68 -3.37
C PRO A 41 29.88 -7.99 -4.14
N GLY A 42 30.34 -9.12 -3.58
CA GLY A 42 30.17 -10.47 -4.13
C GLY A 42 31.17 -10.76 -5.25
N ILE A 43 31.07 -10.02 -6.35
CA ILE A 43 31.97 -10.18 -7.50
C ILE A 43 33.28 -9.42 -7.25
N LYS A 44 34.42 -10.10 -7.44
CA LYS A 44 35.76 -9.50 -7.29
C LYS A 44 35.94 -8.37 -8.30
N GLY A 45 36.29 -7.17 -7.81
CA GLY A 45 36.60 -6.02 -8.65
C GLY A 45 35.42 -5.14 -9.05
N THR A 46 34.18 -5.42 -8.56
CA THR A 46 32.96 -4.65 -8.89
C THR A 46 32.68 -4.46 -10.39
N GLN A 47 33.33 -5.28 -11.22
CA GLN A 47 33.25 -5.24 -12.67
C GLN A 47 33.25 -6.65 -13.24
N VAL A 48 32.47 -6.87 -14.30
CA VAL A 48 32.44 -8.10 -15.08
C VAL A 48 32.58 -7.77 -16.55
N ASP A 49 33.60 -8.30 -17.20
CA ASP A 49 33.73 -8.29 -18.65
C ASP A 49 33.25 -9.64 -19.21
N PHE A 50 32.24 -9.59 -20.07
CA PHE A 50 31.60 -10.78 -20.63
C PHE A 50 31.68 -10.76 -22.15
N SER A 51 32.25 -11.83 -22.71
CA SER A 51 32.33 -12.06 -24.15
C SER A 51 31.48 -13.29 -24.50
N PRO A 52 30.38 -13.12 -25.25
CA PRO A 52 29.47 -14.23 -25.55
C PRO A 52 30.12 -15.24 -26.51
N GLY A 53 29.90 -16.52 -26.22
CA GLY A 53 30.28 -17.65 -27.07
C GLY A 53 29.10 -18.22 -27.85
N THR A 54 29.33 -19.30 -28.59
CA THR A 54 28.24 -20.01 -29.30
C THR A 54 27.44 -20.90 -28.35
N LEU A 55 26.10 -20.83 -28.43
CA LEU A 55 25.20 -21.68 -27.66
C LEU A 55 25.20 -23.12 -28.19
N TYR A 56 25.69 -24.07 -27.39
CA TYR A 56 25.72 -25.48 -27.79
C TYR A 56 24.44 -26.22 -27.37
N GLY A 57 24.04 -26.14 -26.09
CA GLY A 57 22.95 -26.93 -25.51
C GLY A 57 23.46 -28.24 -24.90
N GLY A 58 22.59 -29.25 -24.80
CA GLY A 58 22.91 -30.58 -24.27
C GLY A 58 22.35 -30.86 -22.88
N ASP A 59 22.80 -31.97 -22.29
CA ASP A 59 22.33 -32.46 -21.01
C ASP A 59 23.24 -31.99 -19.88
N PHE A 60 22.66 -31.35 -18.86
CA PHE A 60 23.45 -30.93 -17.69
C PHE A 60 22.63 -30.89 -16.39
N GLU A 61 23.33 -31.01 -15.28
CA GLU A 61 22.78 -30.80 -13.95
C GLU A 61 23.39 -29.53 -13.33
N PHE A 62 22.56 -28.68 -12.74
CA PHE A 62 23.02 -27.44 -12.12
C PHE A 62 22.42 -27.25 -10.73
N ASN A 63 23.29 -27.01 -9.75
CA ASN A 63 22.89 -26.67 -8.39
C ASN A 63 22.75 -25.14 -8.25
N CYS A 64 21.52 -24.69 -8.06
CA CYS A 64 21.15 -23.28 -7.94
C CYS A 64 21.45 -22.70 -6.55
N GLY A 65 21.78 -23.55 -5.56
CA GLY A 65 21.95 -23.14 -4.17
C GLY A 65 20.63 -22.76 -3.50
N ASN A 66 20.74 -21.99 -2.41
CA ASN A 66 19.62 -21.61 -1.54
C ASN A 66 19.38 -20.09 -1.46
N GLU A 67 20.08 -19.28 -2.26
CA GLU A 67 19.95 -17.81 -2.22
C GLU A 67 18.78 -17.29 -3.05
N ARG A 68 18.42 -18.01 -4.13
CA ARG A 68 17.38 -17.62 -5.10
C ARG A 68 16.55 -18.84 -5.50
N CYS A 69 15.35 -18.57 -5.99
CA CYS A 69 14.50 -19.61 -6.56
C CYS A 69 15.07 -20.15 -7.89
N ILE A 70 14.78 -21.41 -8.22
CA ILE A 70 15.15 -22.03 -9.51
C ILE A 70 14.61 -21.23 -10.70
N SER A 71 13.45 -20.57 -10.54
CA SER A 71 12.87 -19.67 -11.55
C SER A 71 13.84 -18.57 -12.00
N TYR A 72 14.68 -18.06 -11.09
CA TYR A 72 15.71 -17.06 -11.37
C TYR A 72 16.73 -17.54 -12.42
N PHE A 73 17.08 -18.82 -12.38
CA PHE A 73 18.00 -19.46 -13.32
C PHE A 73 17.28 -19.98 -14.57
N LEU A 74 16.01 -20.35 -14.42
CA LEU A 74 15.19 -20.87 -15.49
C LEU A 74 14.83 -19.80 -16.54
N GLU A 75 14.58 -18.56 -16.10
CA GLU A 75 14.28 -17.42 -16.97
C GLU A 75 15.27 -17.23 -18.14
N PRO A 76 16.59 -17.06 -17.91
CA PRO A 76 17.55 -16.90 -18.99
C PRO A 76 17.68 -18.17 -19.84
N ILE A 77 17.52 -19.37 -19.24
CA ILE A 77 17.59 -20.63 -19.98
C ILE A 77 16.42 -20.72 -20.97
N ILE A 78 15.18 -20.39 -20.56
CA ILE A 78 14.01 -20.39 -21.45
C ILE A 78 14.19 -19.43 -22.63
N LEU A 79 14.79 -18.25 -22.38
CA LEU A 79 15.04 -17.26 -23.43
C LEU A 79 16.07 -17.72 -24.47
N LEU A 80 17.08 -18.49 -24.04
CA LEU A 80 18.22 -18.89 -24.89
C LEU A 80 18.03 -20.27 -25.52
N ALA A 81 17.29 -21.18 -24.87
CA ALA A 81 17.21 -22.60 -25.24
C ALA A 81 16.78 -22.86 -26.70
N PRO A 82 15.85 -22.09 -27.31
CA PRO A 82 15.49 -22.28 -28.72
C PRO A 82 16.68 -22.13 -29.68
N PHE A 83 17.66 -21.28 -29.33
CA PHE A 83 18.78 -20.89 -30.21
C PHE A 83 20.04 -21.75 -30.03
N CYS A 84 19.96 -22.83 -29.23
CA CYS A 84 21.07 -23.78 -29.07
C CYS A 84 21.28 -24.64 -30.32
N LYS A 85 22.49 -25.20 -30.48
CA LYS A 85 22.78 -26.15 -31.57
C LYS A 85 22.08 -27.51 -31.38
N ILE A 86 22.01 -27.99 -30.14
CA ILE A 86 21.34 -29.22 -29.73
C ILE A 86 20.33 -28.91 -28.60
N PRO A 87 19.26 -29.73 -28.45
CA PRO A 87 18.26 -29.54 -27.40
C PRO A 87 18.87 -29.48 -26.01
N ILE A 88 18.23 -28.73 -25.11
CA ILE A 88 18.64 -28.67 -23.70
C ILE A 88 17.78 -29.65 -22.90
N ASN A 89 18.44 -30.52 -22.13
CA ASN A 89 17.80 -31.24 -21.02
C ASN A 89 18.56 -30.92 -19.72
N ALA A 90 18.03 -29.96 -18.96
CA ALA A 90 18.64 -29.50 -17.73
C ALA A 90 17.91 -30.05 -16.51
N THR A 91 18.66 -30.51 -15.50
CA THR A 91 18.12 -30.77 -14.16
C THR A 91 18.64 -29.73 -13.19
N LEU A 92 17.74 -28.87 -12.71
CA LEU A 92 18.06 -27.79 -11.77
C LEU A 92 17.69 -28.24 -10.35
N LYS A 93 18.62 -28.12 -9.40
CA LYS A 93 18.41 -28.45 -7.97
C LYS A 93 18.52 -27.19 -7.12
N GLY A 94 17.61 -27.01 -6.17
CA GLY A 94 17.57 -25.79 -5.33
C GLY A 94 16.19 -25.52 -4.71
N ILE A 95 15.86 -24.25 -4.52
CA ILE A 95 14.58 -23.80 -3.97
C ILE A 95 13.57 -23.61 -5.11
N THR A 96 12.40 -24.26 -5.05
CA THR A 96 11.34 -24.13 -6.07
C THR A 96 10.35 -23.01 -5.78
N ASN A 97 10.20 -22.63 -4.50
CA ASN A 97 9.24 -21.63 -4.05
C ASN A 97 9.86 -20.80 -2.93
N MET A 98 9.90 -19.48 -3.12
CA MET A 98 10.43 -18.50 -2.18
C MET A 98 9.46 -17.31 -2.12
N PRO A 99 9.08 -16.81 -0.92
CA PRO A 99 8.24 -15.63 -0.82
C PRO A 99 8.87 -14.44 -1.56
N GLU A 100 8.04 -13.64 -2.23
CA GLU A 100 8.45 -12.44 -3.00
C GLU A 100 9.27 -12.72 -4.28
N GLU A 101 9.51 -13.99 -4.64
CA GLU A 101 10.08 -14.38 -5.93
C GLU A 101 9.08 -15.22 -6.74
N LEU A 102 9.17 -15.13 -8.07
CA LEU A 102 8.30 -15.87 -9.00
C LEU A 102 8.51 -17.38 -8.83
N SER A 103 7.43 -18.15 -8.67
CA SER A 103 7.55 -19.61 -8.59
C SER A 103 7.78 -20.30 -9.95
N VAL A 104 8.27 -21.54 -9.90
CA VAL A 104 8.41 -22.39 -11.10
C VAL A 104 7.04 -22.73 -11.69
N ASP A 105 6.01 -22.91 -10.86
CA ASP A 105 4.62 -23.15 -11.30
C ASP A 105 4.07 -21.94 -12.09
N ALA A 106 4.41 -20.71 -11.65
CA ALA A 106 4.02 -19.48 -12.32
C ALA A 106 4.65 -19.35 -13.71
N ILE A 107 5.96 -19.57 -13.83
CA ILE A 107 6.64 -19.61 -15.14
C ILE A 107 5.98 -20.64 -16.05
N ASN A 108 5.78 -21.87 -15.56
CA ASN A 108 5.20 -22.95 -16.35
C ASN A 108 3.81 -22.60 -16.90
N SER A 109 2.99 -21.93 -16.10
CA SER A 109 1.60 -21.65 -16.49
C SER A 109 1.43 -20.39 -17.34
N THR A 110 2.30 -19.39 -17.17
CA THR A 110 2.16 -18.08 -17.83
C THR A 110 3.12 -17.91 -19.00
N TRP A 111 4.33 -18.46 -18.94
CA TRP A 111 5.33 -18.29 -19.99
C TRP A 111 5.16 -19.31 -21.11
N LEU A 112 4.77 -20.56 -20.80
CA LEU A 112 4.54 -21.57 -21.84
C LEU A 112 3.47 -21.13 -22.87
N PRO A 113 2.29 -20.62 -22.47
CA PRO A 113 1.31 -20.14 -23.45
C PRO A 113 1.82 -18.98 -24.31
N VAL A 114 2.72 -18.15 -23.80
CA VAL A 114 3.38 -17.09 -24.57
C VAL A 114 4.42 -17.69 -25.52
N PHE A 115 5.23 -18.63 -25.05
CA PHE A 115 6.24 -19.35 -25.83
C PHE A 115 5.62 -20.07 -27.03
N SER A 116 4.56 -20.87 -26.82
CA SER A 116 3.87 -21.60 -27.89
C SER A 116 3.23 -20.68 -28.94
N ARG A 117 3.01 -19.40 -28.64
CA ARG A 117 2.56 -18.41 -29.64
C ARG A 117 3.68 -18.01 -30.58
N PHE A 118 4.91 -17.83 -30.11
CA PHE A 118 6.07 -17.52 -30.95
C PHE A 118 6.65 -18.75 -31.65
N ILE A 119 6.47 -19.94 -31.07
CA ILE A 119 6.97 -21.21 -31.59
C ILE A 119 5.81 -22.21 -31.68
N PRO A 120 5.11 -22.31 -32.83
CA PRO A 120 4.14 -23.37 -33.07
C PRO A 120 4.87 -24.68 -33.41
N SER A 121 4.85 -25.66 -32.53
CA SER A 121 5.29 -27.02 -32.86
C SER A 121 4.65 -28.07 -31.97
N ASP A 122 4.65 -29.32 -32.45
CA ASP A 122 4.19 -30.49 -31.69
C ASP A 122 5.15 -30.89 -30.54
N ASP A 123 6.43 -30.51 -30.65
CA ASP A 123 7.40 -30.63 -29.56
C ASP A 123 7.36 -29.37 -28.70
N ASP A 124 6.83 -29.52 -27.49
CA ASP A 124 6.65 -28.44 -26.54
C ASP A 124 7.85 -28.27 -25.59
N LEU A 125 8.02 -27.04 -25.11
CA LEU A 125 8.87 -26.73 -23.97
C LEU A 125 8.29 -27.41 -22.72
N HIS A 126 9.08 -28.23 -22.02
CA HIS A 126 8.62 -28.99 -20.87
C HIS A 126 9.34 -28.56 -19.58
N ILE A 127 8.54 -28.16 -18.58
CA ILE A 127 9.01 -27.84 -17.23
C ILE A 127 8.30 -28.76 -16.25
N LYS A 128 9.06 -29.66 -15.62
CA LYS A 128 8.54 -30.65 -14.68
C LYS A 128 9.18 -30.49 -13.31
N ILE A 129 8.36 -30.23 -12.30
CA ILE A 129 8.80 -30.23 -10.90
C ILE A 129 8.81 -31.68 -10.41
N ASN A 130 10.00 -32.23 -10.17
CA ASN A 130 10.17 -33.58 -9.64
C ASN A 130 9.99 -33.57 -8.11
N ASN A 131 10.72 -32.67 -7.45
CA ASN A 131 10.68 -32.48 -6.00
C ASN A 131 10.46 -30.99 -5.70
N ARG A 132 9.62 -30.67 -4.72
CA ARG A 132 9.45 -29.30 -4.22
C ARG A 132 10.47 -29.00 -3.15
N GLY A 133 10.99 -27.77 -3.11
CA GLY A 133 11.97 -27.33 -2.11
C GLY A 133 11.68 -25.91 -1.65
N PHE A 134 11.44 -25.75 -0.35
CA PHE A 134 11.14 -24.45 0.27
C PHE A 134 12.36 -23.89 0.99
N LEU A 135 12.41 -22.57 1.14
CA LEU A 135 13.31 -21.90 2.08
C LEU A 135 13.08 -22.46 3.51
N PRO A 136 14.11 -22.65 4.36
CA PRO A 136 15.53 -22.31 4.19
C PRO A 136 16.43 -23.36 3.53
N CYS A 137 16.10 -24.65 3.62
CA CYS A 137 17.03 -25.73 3.25
C CYS A 137 16.87 -26.22 1.80
N GLY A 138 15.80 -25.83 1.10
CA GLY A 138 15.56 -26.19 -0.29
C GLY A 138 15.30 -27.69 -0.50
N GLY A 139 16.06 -28.30 -1.40
CA GLY A 139 15.94 -29.73 -1.76
C GLY A 139 14.94 -30.02 -2.89
N GLY A 140 14.55 -29.00 -3.65
CA GLY A 140 13.72 -29.14 -4.84
C GLY A 140 14.54 -29.52 -6.07
N SER A 141 13.85 -30.08 -7.06
CA SER A 141 14.44 -30.47 -8.34
C SER A 141 13.44 -30.27 -9.47
N VAL A 142 13.88 -29.59 -10.53
CA VAL A 142 13.10 -29.29 -11.73
C VAL A 142 13.83 -29.82 -12.95
N THR A 143 13.14 -30.58 -13.79
CA THR A 143 13.62 -30.96 -15.12
C THR A 143 13.07 -29.99 -16.15
N PHE A 144 13.97 -29.43 -16.93
CA PHE A 144 13.67 -28.53 -18.04
C PHE A 144 14.13 -29.19 -19.34
N ALA A 145 13.23 -29.32 -20.31
CA ALA A 145 13.55 -29.79 -21.64
C ALA A 145 13.02 -28.81 -22.70
N SER A 146 13.88 -28.41 -23.64
CA SER A 146 13.52 -27.50 -24.72
C SER A 146 14.06 -28.00 -26.06
N PRO A 147 13.22 -28.09 -27.11
CA PRO A 147 13.69 -28.35 -28.45
C PRO A 147 14.42 -27.13 -29.03
N VAL A 148 15.21 -27.36 -30.07
CA VAL A 148 15.89 -26.31 -30.85
C VAL A 148 14.95 -25.77 -31.92
N LYS A 149 14.87 -24.44 -32.03
CA LYS A 149 14.04 -23.74 -33.01
C LYS A 149 14.79 -22.54 -33.57
N LYS A 150 15.03 -22.58 -34.89
CA LYS A 150 15.87 -21.57 -35.56
C LYS A 150 15.17 -20.22 -35.76
N ASN A 151 13.86 -20.24 -36.01
CA ASN A 151 13.10 -19.04 -36.35
C ASN A 151 11.90 -18.90 -35.43
N LEU A 152 11.62 -17.66 -35.01
CA LEU A 152 10.42 -17.29 -34.26
C LEU A 152 9.41 -16.64 -35.21
N ARG A 153 8.13 -17.01 -35.10
CA ARG A 153 7.08 -16.35 -35.88
C ARG A 153 6.60 -15.06 -35.18
N PRO A 154 6.38 -13.98 -35.94
CA PRO A 154 5.70 -12.79 -35.44
C PRO A 154 4.29 -13.11 -34.93
N VAL A 155 3.87 -12.43 -33.85
CA VAL A 155 2.58 -12.67 -33.19
C VAL A 155 1.69 -11.43 -33.28
N GLN A 156 0.40 -11.64 -33.57
CA GLN A 156 -0.65 -10.62 -33.53
C GLN A 156 -1.65 -10.98 -32.42
N PHE A 157 -1.49 -10.39 -31.23
CA PHE A 157 -2.28 -10.75 -30.07
C PHE A 157 -2.70 -9.52 -29.25
N ILE A 158 -3.80 -8.92 -29.68
CA ILE A 158 -4.25 -7.59 -29.22
C ILE A 158 -5.50 -7.69 -28.35
N LYS A 159 -6.23 -8.80 -28.42
CA LYS A 159 -7.49 -9.00 -27.69
C LYS A 159 -7.25 -9.97 -26.53
N PRO A 160 -7.45 -9.55 -25.27
CA PRO A 160 -7.25 -10.44 -24.12
C PRO A 160 -8.40 -11.42 -23.91
N GLY A 161 -9.61 -11.11 -24.39
CA GLY A 161 -10.79 -11.96 -24.22
C GLY A 161 -11.43 -11.84 -22.83
N LYS A 162 -12.41 -12.70 -22.55
CA LYS A 162 -13.06 -12.80 -21.24
C LYS A 162 -12.46 -13.97 -20.45
N VAL A 163 -12.29 -13.82 -19.14
CA VAL A 163 -11.92 -14.94 -18.26
C VAL A 163 -13.02 -15.99 -18.31
N CYS A 164 -12.69 -17.22 -18.73
CA CYS A 164 -13.66 -18.30 -18.92
C CYS A 164 -13.54 -19.41 -17.87
N LYS A 165 -12.34 -19.61 -17.30
CA LYS A 165 -12.10 -20.63 -16.28
C LYS A 165 -10.99 -20.22 -15.33
N VAL A 166 -11.10 -20.65 -14.08
CA VAL A 166 -10.05 -20.51 -13.08
C VAL A 166 -9.59 -21.90 -12.65
N ARG A 167 -8.29 -22.14 -12.73
CA ARG A 167 -7.64 -23.36 -12.28
C ARG A 167 -6.63 -23.03 -11.20
N GLY A 168 -6.18 -24.01 -10.42
CA GLY A 168 -5.13 -23.77 -9.44
C GLY A 168 -4.57 -25.04 -8.85
N LEU A 169 -3.49 -24.87 -8.10
CA LEU A 169 -2.74 -25.89 -7.41
C LEU A 169 -2.45 -25.41 -5.98
N ALA A 170 -3.01 -26.09 -4.98
CA ALA A 170 -2.66 -25.93 -3.58
C ALA A 170 -1.59 -26.96 -3.23
N TYR A 171 -0.34 -26.53 -3.12
CA TYR A 171 0.78 -27.41 -2.83
C TYR A 171 1.10 -27.43 -1.33
N VAL A 172 1.40 -28.62 -0.81
CA VAL A 172 1.67 -28.85 0.60
C VAL A 172 2.80 -29.86 0.77
N CYS A 173 3.86 -29.45 1.45
CA CYS A 173 5.06 -30.26 1.64
C CYS A 173 5.38 -30.43 3.13
N LYS A 174 5.53 -31.69 3.56
CA LYS A 174 5.85 -32.07 4.95
C LYS A 174 4.89 -31.52 6.02
N VAL A 175 3.67 -31.13 5.65
CA VAL A 175 2.61 -30.71 6.57
C VAL A 175 1.27 -31.38 6.22
N SER A 176 0.27 -31.20 7.08
CA SER A 176 -1.04 -31.85 6.94
C SER A 176 -1.76 -31.39 5.66
N PRO A 177 -2.37 -32.32 4.88
CA PRO A 177 -3.14 -31.94 3.69
C PRO A 177 -4.42 -31.15 4.02
N SER A 178 -4.89 -31.16 5.28
CA SER A 178 -6.00 -30.30 5.72
C SER A 178 -5.70 -28.81 5.51
N ILE A 179 -4.43 -28.41 5.51
CA ILE A 179 -3.98 -27.04 5.22
C ILE A 179 -4.33 -26.67 3.77
N ALA A 180 -4.21 -27.60 2.81
CA ALA A 180 -4.57 -27.36 1.42
C ALA A 180 -6.07 -27.05 1.27
N SER A 181 -6.93 -27.83 1.94
CA SER A 181 -8.38 -27.62 1.89
C SER A 181 -8.77 -26.24 2.42
N ARG A 182 -8.13 -25.80 3.50
CA ARG A 182 -8.34 -24.45 4.09
C ARG A 182 -7.92 -23.33 3.14
N MET A 183 -6.77 -23.46 2.46
CA MET A 183 -6.34 -22.49 1.44
C MET A 183 -7.35 -22.42 0.27
N ILE A 184 -7.82 -23.58 -0.19
CA ILE A 184 -8.79 -23.66 -1.29
C ILE A 184 -10.11 -22.98 -0.90
N GLU A 185 -10.58 -23.17 0.33
CA GLU A 185 -11.78 -22.52 0.84
C GLU A 185 -11.62 -20.99 0.87
N GLY A 186 -10.50 -20.50 1.39
CA GLY A 186 -10.18 -19.07 1.41
C GLY A 186 -10.14 -18.45 0.01
N ALA A 187 -9.50 -19.12 -0.94
CA ALA A 187 -9.44 -18.69 -2.34
C ALA A 187 -10.82 -18.71 -3.02
N LYS A 188 -11.57 -19.81 -2.86
CA LYS A 188 -12.92 -19.94 -3.43
C LYS A 188 -13.86 -18.88 -2.88
N LYS A 189 -13.80 -18.58 -1.58
CA LYS A 189 -14.63 -17.55 -0.94
C LYS A 189 -14.44 -16.17 -1.60
N MET A 190 -13.21 -15.82 -1.98
CA MET A 190 -12.90 -14.57 -2.68
C MET A 190 -13.37 -14.57 -4.15
N LEU A 191 -13.29 -15.73 -4.83
CA LEU A 191 -13.58 -15.84 -6.27
C LEU A 191 -15.05 -16.14 -6.60
N HIS A 192 -15.83 -16.69 -5.67
CA HIS A 192 -17.20 -17.14 -5.88
C HIS A 192 -18.14 -16.03 -6.39
N GLY A 193 -17.85 -14.76 -6.07
CA GLY A 193 -18.62 -13.61 -6.54
C GLY A 193 -18.40 -13.24 -8.02
N TYR A 194 -17.37 -13.78 -8.67
CA TYR A 194 -16.97 -13.40 -10.03
C TYR A 194 -17.16 -14.53 -11.05
N ILE A 195 -16.82 -15.77 -10.67
CA ILE A 195 -16.87 -16.92 -11.57
C ILE A 195 -17.18 -18.21 -10.82
N ALA A 196 -18.05 -19.04 -11.38
CA ALA A 196 -18.44 -20.32 -10.79
C ALA A 196 -17.44 -21.46 -11.09
N ASP A 197 -16.80 -21.45 -12.27
CA ASP A 197 -15.83 -22.48 -12.69
C ASP A 197 -14.44 -22.25 -12.07
N VAL A 198 -14.34 -22.48 -10.76
CA VAL A 198 -13.09 -22.43 -9.98
C VAL A 198 -12.73 -23.84 -9.51
N TYR A 199 -11.66 -24.41 -10.08
CA TYR A 199 -11.18 -25.74 -9.73
C TYR A 199 -9.71 -25.71 -9.30
N ILE A 200 -9.44 -26.05 -8.04
CA ILE A 200 -8.10 -26.02 -7.46
C ILE A 200 -7.76 -27.43 -6.97
N THR A 201 -6.67 -28.01 -7.47
CA THR A 201 -6.19 -29.35 -7.09
C THR A 201 -5.22 -29.28 -5.91
N ILE A 202 -5.02 -30.40 -5.22
CA ILE A 202 -4.08 -30.51 -4.10
C ILE A 202 -2.85 -31.29 -4.56
N ASP A 203 -1.66 -30.71 -4.38
CA ASP A 203 -0.37 -31.37 -4.59
C ASP A 203 0.33 -31.59 -3.25
N GLN A 204 0.13 -32.76 -2.66
CA GLN A 204 0.79 -33.13 -1.41
C GLN A 204 2.06 -33.92 -1.68
N ARG A 205 3.19 -33.45 -1.14
CA ARG A 205 4.47 -34.17 -1.19
C ARG A 205 5.00 -34.51 0.20
N LYS A 206 5.44 -35.77 0.35
CA LYS A 206 6.03 -36.32 1.58
C LYS A 206 7.40 -36.91 1.29
N GLY A 207 8.20 -37.12 2.34
CA GLY A 207 9.53 -37.70 2.23
C GLY A 207 10.47 -36.85 1.35
N PRO A 208 11.31 -37.47 0.50
CA PRO A 208 12.29 -36.74 -0.31
C PRO A 208 11.66 -35.85 -1.40
N GLN A 209 10.43 -36.16 -1.85
CA GLN A 209 9.74 -35.34 -2.87
C GLN A 209 9.23 -34.00 -2.32
N GLY A 210 9.08 -33.88 -1.00
CA GLY A 210 8.69 -32.65 -0.32
C GLY A 210 9.88 -31.79 0.12
N GLY A 211 11.08 -32.08 -0.39
CA GLY A 211 12.29 -31.32 -0.11
C GLY A 211 12.77 -31.43 1.33
N MET A 212 13.60 -30.49 1.77
CA MET A 212 14.20 -30.49 3.10
C MET A 212 13.38 -29.71 4.12
N SER A 213 12.65 -28.67 3.69
CA SER A 213 11.89 -27.78 4.57
C SER A 213 10.36 -27.93 4.41
N PRO A 214 9.58 -27.81 5.50
CA PRO A 214 8.12 -27.77 5.41
C PRO A 214 7.65 -26.46 4.80
N GLY A 215 6.57 -26.52 4.01
CA GLY A 215 6.00 -25.35 3.35
C GLY A 215 4.68 -25.66 2.67
N PHE A 216 3.85 -24.65 2.51
CA PHE A 216 2.58 -24.75 1.82
C PHE A 216 2.25 -23.45 1.10
N GLY A 217 1.44 -23.52 0.06
CA GLY A 217 1.03 -22.35 -0.68
C GLY A 217 0.03 -22.72 -1.76
N ILE A 218 -0.46 -21.70 -2.43
CA ILE A 218 -1.49 -21.84 -3.43
C ILE A 218 -1.13 -20.98 -4.64
N PHE A 219 -1.31 -21.58 -5.81
CA PHE A 219 -1.08 -20.99 -7.11
C PHE A 219 -2.39 -21.08 -7.90
N ILE A 220 -2.89 -19.96 -8.41
CA ILE A 220 -4.18 -19.89 -9.10
C ILE A 220 -3.98 -19.20 -10.44
N THR A 221 -4.59 -19.73 -11.49
CA THR A 221 -4.55 -19.18 -12.85
C THR A 221 -5.93 -18.92 -13.39
N ALA A 222 -6.06 -17.81 -14.11
CA ALA A 222 -7.26 -17.47 -14.86
C ALA A 222 -6.95 -17.56 -16.36
N THR A 223 -7.68 -18.40 -17.08
CA THR A 223 -7.56 -18.51 -18.54
C THR A 223 -8.70 -17.76 -19.22
N THR A 224 -8.38 -17.00 -20.26
CA THR A 224 -9.37 -16.30 -21.08
C THR A 224 -9.80 -17.11 -22.30
N THR A 225 -10.90 -16.69 -22.93
CA THR A 225 -11.38 -17.25 -24.21
C THR A 225 -10.36 -17.20 -25.34
N GLU A 226 -9.45 -16.22 -25.30
CA GLU A 226 -8.39 -16.02 -26.31
C GLU A 226 -7.07 -16.73 -25.92
N GLY A 227 -7.07 -17.46 -24.79
CA GLY A 227 -5.92 -18.20 -24.28
C GLY A 227 -4.86 -17.34 -23.59
N VAL A 228 -5.24 -16.19 -23.03
CA VAL A 228 -4.38 -15.46 -22.07
C VAL A 228 -4.45 -16.19 -20.73
N THR A 229 -3.32 -16.32 -20.05
CA THR A 229 -3.26 -16.86 -18.70
C THR A 229 -2.69 -15.80 -17.77
N TYR A 230 -3.47 -15.42 -16.75
CA TYR A 230 -3.01 -14.62 -15.61
C TYR A 230 -2.77 -15.53 -14.41
N PHE A 231 -1.90 -15.15 -13.49
CA PHE A 231 -1.70 -15.89 -12.25
C PHE A 231 -1.81 -15.03 -10.99
N GLY A 232 -2.07 -15.70 -9.87
CA GLY A 232 -1.92 -15.15 -8.54
C GLY A 232 -1.41 -16.23 -7.61
N GLU A 233 -0.40 -15.91 -6.82
CA GLU A 233 0.22 -16.84 -5.89
C GLU A 233 0.39 -16.21 -4.50
N ALA A 234 0.37 -17.08 -3.49
CA ALA A 234 0.74 -16.75 -2.12
C ALA A 234 1.21 -18.03 -1.42
N MET A 235 2.13 -17.90 -0.47
CA MET A 235 2.74 -19.04 0.20
C MET A 235 3.14 -18.75 1.64
N SER A 236 3.35 -19.81 2.41
CA SER A 236 3.80 -19.74 3.79
C SER A 236 5.22 -19.21 3.90
N ILE A 237 5.46 -18.36 4.88
CA ILE A 237 6.79 -17.81 5.17
C ILE A 237 7.48 -18.70 6.24
N PRO A 238 8.80 -18.98 6.14
CA PRO A 238 9.50 -19.79 7.13
C PRO A 238 9.43 -19.22 8.56
N ARG A 239 9.45 -20.09 9.57
CA ARG A 239 9.33 -19.69 10.98
C ARG A 239 10.44 -18.77 11.48
N ASP A 240 11.64 -18.91 10.90
CA ASP A 240 12.81 -18.13 11.30
C ASP A 240 12.78 -16.70 10.74
N SER A 241 11.80 -16.37 9.90
CA SER A 241 11.60 -15.01 9.41
C SER A 241 10.86 -14.16 10.44
N GLN A 242 11.27 -12.89 10.60
CA GLN A 242 10.60 -11.92 11.48
C GLN A 242 9.23 -11.44 10.92
N LYS A 243 8.73 -12.06 9.85
CA LYS A 243 7.47 -11.68 9.19
C LYS A 243 6.29 -12.42 9.83
N ILE A 244 5.13 -11.77 9.84
CA ILE A 244 3.88 -12.32 10.37
C ILE A 244 3.48 -13.56 9.55
N GLN A 245 3.21 -14.67 10.24
CA GLN A 245 2.71 -15.90 9.61
C GLN A 245 1.20 -15.78 9.41
N LEU A 246 0.77 -15.86 8.16
CA LEU A 246 -0.64 -15.86 7.80
C LEU A 246 -1.26 -17.24 7.99
N ILE A 247 -2.54 -17.27 8.32
CA ILE A 247 -3.30 -18.52 8.36
C ILE A 247 -3.56 -19.02 6.92
N PRO A 248 -3.73 -20.34 6.71
CA PRO A 248 -3.95 -20.91 5.38
C PRO A 248 -5.10 -20.26 4.60
N GLU A 249 -6.20 -19.93 5.25
CA GLU A 249 -7.35 -19.26 4.63
C GLU A 249 -6.99 -17.88 4.09
N GLU A 250 -6.16 -17.13 4.80
CA GLU A 250 -5.68 -15.80 4.38
C GLU A 250 -4.72 -15.91 3.21
N ILE A 251 -3.83 -16.90 3.20
CA ILE A 251 -2.96 -17.19 2.04
C ILE A 251 -3.82 -17.52 0.80
N GLY A 252 -4.89 -18.30 0.99
CA GLY A 252 -5.91 -18.54 -0.03
C GLY A 252 -6.52 -17.25 -0.59
N ALA A 253 -6.97 -16.36 0.30
CA ALA A 253 -7.56 -15.09 -0.05
C ALA A 253 -6.57 -14.12 -0.73
N GLU A 254 -5.31 -14.12 -0.29
CA GLU A 254 -4.25 -13.29 -0.84
C GLU A 254 -3.87 -13.70 -2.27
N ALA A 255 -3.73 -15.00 -2.54
CA ALA A 255 -3.49 -15.48 -3.91
C ALA A 255 -4.64 -15.12 -4.86
N ALA A 256 -5.89 -15.24 -4.39
CA ALA A 256 -7.06 -14.82 -5.15
C ALA A 256 -7.09 -13.31 -5.39
N LYS A 257 -6.71 -12.49 -4.40
CA LYS A 257 -6.56 -11.04 -4.54
C LYS A 257 -5.49 -10.68 -5.57
N ASN A 258 -4.33 -11.34 -5.53
CA ASN A 258 -3.24 -11.14 -6.49
C ASN A 258 -3.68 -11.47 -7.91
N LEU A 259 -4.41 -12.58 -8.09
CA LEU A 259 -4.99 -12.94 -9.39
C LEU A 259 -5.98 -11.88 -9.90
N LEU A 260 -6.88 -11.39 -9.04
CA LEU A 260 -7.83 -10.34 -9.41
C LEU A 260 -7.13 -9.02 -9.79
N ASN A 261 -6.04 -8.67 -9.10
CA ASN A 261 -5.23 -7.51 -9.45
C ASN A 261 -4.58 -7.66 -10.84
N GLU A 262 -4.05 -8.84 -11.18
CA GLU A 262 -3.49 -9.10 -12.51
C GLU A 262 -4.57 -9.05 -13.60
N ILE A 263 -5.75 -9.62 -13.35
CA ILE A 263 -6.89 -9.51 -14.28
C ILE A 263 -7.31 -8.05 -14.46
N TYR A 264 -7.31 -7.26 -13.39
CA TYR A 264 -7.64 -5.83 -13.43
C TYR A 264 -6.60 -5.01 -14.22
N ASN A 265 -5.31 -5.32 -14.05
CA ASN A 265 -4.22 -4.74 -14.84
C ASN A 265 -4.40 -5.05 -16.34
N GLY A 266 -4.90 -6.24 -16.65
CA GLY A 266 -5.30 -6.63 -18.00
C GLY A 266 -4.13 -6.76 -18.97
N GLY A 267 -4.44 -6.69 -20.27
CA GLY A 267 -3.48 -6.97 -21.33
C GLY A 267 -3.45 -8.44 -21.73
N CYS A 268 -2.78 -8.76 -22.83
CA CYS A 268 -2.70 -10.11 -23.37
C CYS A 268 -1.59 -10.96 -22.72
N VAL A 269 -0.76 -10.38 -21.87
CA VAL A 269 0.34 -11.05 -21.18
C VAL A 269 0.43 -10.57 -19.74
N ASP A 270 0.60 -11.53 -18.85
CA ASP A 270 0.79 -11.36 -17.42
C ASP A 270 2.05 -10.54 -17.08
N SER A 271 2.02 -9.80 -15.97
CA SER A 271 3.12 -8.94 -15.52
C SER A 271 4.49 -9.64 -15.47
N SER A 272 4.52 -10.93 -15.11
CA SER A 272 5.75 -11.73 -15.04
C SER A 272 6.35 -12.07 -16.42
N ALA A 273 5.50 -12.22 -17.44
CA ALA A 273 5.88 -12.66 -18.77
C ALA A 273 6.09 -11.50 -19.76
N GLN A 274 5.89 -10.26 -19.34
CA GLN A 274 6.00 -9.08 -20.23
C GLN A 274 7.39 -8.95 -20.86
N SER A 275 8.44 -9.03 -20.03
CA SER A 275 9.83 -8.97 -20.48
C SER A 275 10.16 -10.11 -21.45
N PHE A 276 9.71 -11.34 -21.13
CA PHE A 276 9.89 -12.50 -21.99
C PHE A 276 9.26 -12.30 -23.37
N ALA A 277 8.01 -11.84 -23.41
CA ALA A 277 7.30 -11.59 -24.66
C ALA A 277 7.94 -10.45 -25.47
N ALA A 278 8.35 -9.36 -24.83
CA ALA A 278 9.01 -8.24 -25.50
C ALA A 278 10.31 -8.67 -26.19
N THR A 279 11.14 -9.48 -25.50
CA THR A 279 12.37 -10.04 -26.07
C THR A 279 12.08 -10.95 -27.26
N PHE A 280 11.07 -11.83 -27.17
CA PHE A 280 10.72 -12.71 -28.29
C PHE A 280 10.17 -11.94 -29.48
N MET A 281 9.39 -10.87 -29.25
CA MET A 281 8.93 -9.97 -30.31
C MET A 281 10.08 -9.31 -31.07
N THR A 282 11.20 -8.98 -30.41
CA THR A 282 12.38 -8.40 -31.09
C THR A 282 13.24 -9.41 -31.82
N LEU A 283 13.19 -10.67 -31.41
CA LEU A 283 13.93 -11.78 -32.04
C LEU A 283 13.17 -12.40 -33.22
N CYS A 284 11.91 -12.01 -33.45
CA CYS A 284 11.14 -12.45 -34.62
C CYS A 284 11.77 -11.96 -35.93
N ASP A 285 11.46 -12.68 -37.01
CA ASP A 285 11.78 -12.24 -38.38
C ASP A 285 11.19 -10.85 -38.68
N LYS A 286 11.61 -10.21 -39.78
CA LYS A 286 11.44 -8.76 -40.13
C LYS A 286 10.00 -8.20 -40.15
N ASP A 287 9.00 -8.98 -39.81
CA ASP A 287 7.59 -8.60 -39.74
C ASP A 287 7.20 -8.02 -38.39
N ILE A 288 6.13 -7.21 -38.38
CA ILE A 288 5.70 -6.46 -37.19
C ILE A 288 4.91 -7.40 -36.25
N SER A 289 5.47 -7.71 -35.08
CA SER A 289 4.70 -8.28 -33.98
C SER A 289 3.87 -7.20 -33.27
N LYS A 290 2.60 -7.50 -32.92
CA LYS A 290 1.76 -6.63 -32.10
C LYS A 290 1.17 -7.43 -30.95
N MET A 291 1.44 -6.98 -29.73
CA MET A 291 0.86 -7.58 -28.54
C MET A 291 0.35 -6.49 -27.60
N LEU A 292 -0.82 -6.69 -26.99
CA LEU A 292 -1.34 -5.79 -25.97
C LEU A 292 -0.72 -6.15 -24.62
N PHE A 293 -0.06 -5.19 -23.97
CA PHE A 293 0.42 -5.33 -22.60
C PHE A 293 -0.51 -4.58 -21.64
N GLY A 294 -0.56 -5.03 -20.39
CA GLY A 294 -1.10 -4.22 -19.29
C GLY A 294 -0.15 -3.07 -18.93
N PRO A 295 -0.30 -2.46 -17.74
CA PRO A 295 0.72 -1.59 -17.17
C PRO A 295 2.10 -2.27 -17.22
N LEU A 296 3.10 -1.57 -17.76
CA LEU A 296 4.45 -2.12 -17.91
C LEU A 296 5.12 -2.22 -16.54
N THR A 297 5.67 -3.40 -16.23
CA THR A 297 6.53 -3.57 -15.06
C THR A 297 7.85 -2.83 -15.25
N PHE A 298 8.49 -2.41 -14.15
CA PHE A 298 9.82 -1.80 -14.18
C PHE A 298 10.83 -2.70 -14.93
N TYR A 299 10.73 -4.01 -14.73
CA TYR A 299 11.55 -5.02 -15.40
C TYR A 299 11.34 -5.07 -16.93
N CYS A 300 10.12 -4.80 -17.42
CA CYS A 300 9.84 -4.72 -18.86
C CYS A 300 10.17 -3.35 -19.45
N PHE A 301 10.03 -2.26 -18.68
CA PHE A 301 10.32 -0.91 -19.15
C PHE A 301 11.81 -0.73 -19.50
N PHE A 302 12.72 -1.15 -18.61
CA PHE A 302 14.16 -1.08 -18.87
C PHE A 302 14.58 -1.99 -20.02
N ASN A 303 14.03 -3.20 -20.09
CA ASN A 303 14.22 -4.09 -21.24
C ASN A 303 13.92 -3.38 -22.58
N LYS A 304 12.84 -2.59 -22.64
CA LYS A 304 12.52 -1.80 -23.84
C LYS A 304 13.58 -0.76 -24.18
N GLU A 305 14.10 -0.02 -23.21
CA GLU A 305 15.14 0.99 -23.46
C GLU A 305 16.42 0.33 -23.99
N ASP A 306 16.84 -0.78 -23.39
CA ASP A 306 18.01 -1.55 -23.83
C ASP A 306 17.82 -2.09 -25.27
N LEU A 307 16.64 -2.63 -25.59
CA LEU A 307 16.31 -3.11 -26.93
C LEU A 307 16.26 -1.98 -27.98
N TYR A 308 15.86 -0.76 -27.59
CA TYR A 308 15.80 0.40 -28.49
C TYR A 308 17.19 0.87 -28.92
N HIS A 309 18.20 0.72 -28.06
CA HIS A 309 19.59 1.10 -28.36
C HIS A 309 20.28 0.15 -29.36
N GLU A 310 19.76 -1.07 -29.60
CA GLU A 310 20.48 -2.12 -30.34
C GLU A 310 20.10 -2.34 -31.83
N ASN A 311 19.25 -1.49 -32.45
CA ASN A 311 18.75 -1.57 -33.84
C ASN A 311 17.51 -2.45 -34.08
N VAL A 312 16.34 -2.04 -33.62
CA VAL A 312 15.06 -2.59 -34.13
C VAL A 312 14.19 -1.49 -34.72
N LYS A 313 14.43 -1.19 -36.01
CA LYS A 313 13.45 -0.51 -36.88
C LYS A 313 12.35 -1.53 -37.26
N ALA A 314 11.36 -1.82 -36.40
CA ALA A 314 10.05 -2.39 -36.84
C ALA A 314 9.06 -2.79 -35.71
N THR A 315 9.32 -2.63 -34.41
CA THR A 315 8.33 -3.01 -33.39
C THR A 315 7.39 -1.86 -33.04
N SER A 316 6.25 -1.79 -33.74
CA SER A 316 5.11 -0.98 -33.34
C SER A 316 4.46 -1.58 -32.08
N PHE A 317 4.96 -1.20 -30.90
CA PHE A 317 4.25 -1.41 -29.64
C PHE A 317 2.96 -0.59 -29.64
N ARG A 318 1.86 -1.16 -30.16
CA ARG A 318 0.50 -0.69 -29.88
C ARG A 318 0.01 -1.31 -28.56
N GLY A 319 0.68 -0.97 -27.47
CA GLY A 319 -0.09 -0.68 -26.27
C GLY A 319 -0.89 0.59 -26.60
N HIS A 320 -2.08 0.77 -26.04
CA HIS A 320 -2.67 2.10 -25.98
C HIS A 320 -1.80 2.99 -25.06
N MET A 321 -0.59 3.32 -25.52
CA MET A 321 0.08 4.55 -25.15
C MET A 321 -0.60 5.61 -26.01
N LEU A 322 -1.43 6.42 -25.36
CA LEU A 322 -1.68 7.79 -25.76
C LEU A 322 -0.35 8.57 -25.71
N LEU A 323 0.67 8.15 -26.47
CA LEU A 323 1.84 8.94 -26.79
C LEU A 323 1.52 9.73 -28.05
N ASN A 324 0.58 10.66 -27.91
CA ASN A 324 0.59 11.80 -28.79
C ASN A 324 1.54 12.82 -28.16
N LYS A 325 2.66 13.07 -28.83
CA LYS A 325 3.64 14.11 -28.51
C LYS A 325 2.93 15.46 -28.45
N THR A 326 2.58 15.82 -27.24
CA THR A 326 2.55 17.12 -26.59
C THR A 326 2.76 16.75 -25.12
N ILE A 327 3.36 17.61 -24.30
CA ILE A 327 3.32 17.41 -22.84
C ILE A 327 1.84 17.50 -22.44
N LYS A 328 1.10 16.40 -22.58
CA LYS A 328 -0.25 16.21 -22.09
C LYS A 328 -0.08 15.74 -20.67
N VAL A 329 -0.05 16.72 -19.77
CA VAL A 329 -0.85 16.71 -18.54
C VAL A 329 -1.68 15.41 -18.44
N PRO A 330 -1.29 14.44 -17.62
CA PRO A 330 -1.96 13.14 -17.57
C PRO A 330 -3.46 13.30 -17.31
N GLU A 331 -4.28 12.44 -17.91
CA GLU A 331 -5.72 12.36 -17.64
C GLU A 331 -5.96 12.07 -16.16
N GLY A 332 -6.07 13.13 -15.35
CA GLY A 332 -6.02 13.03 -13.89
C GLY A 332 -5.62 14.32 -13.19
N TYR A 333 -5.01 15.26 -13.90
CA TYR A 333 -4.69 16.60 -13.38
C TYR A 333 -5.81 17.59 -13.68
N ARG A 334 -6.15 18.45 -12.70
CA ARG A 334 -6.74 19.76 -13.01
C ARG A 334 -5.56 20.71 -13.19
N ILE A 335 -5.09 20.86 -14.43
CA ILE A 335 -4.30 22.06 -14.71
C ILE A 335 -5.30 23.19 -14.85
N TYR A 336 -5.21 24.16 -13.93
CA TYR A 336 -5.94 25.41 -13.98
C TYR A 336 -5.90 25.97 -15.40
N THR A 337 -7.07 26.15 -16.02
CA THR A 337 -7.23 27.17 -17.06
C THR A 337 -7.02 28.51 -16.38
N VAL A 338 -5.87 29.14 -16.64
CA VAL A 338 -5.71 30.57 -16.40
C VAL A 338 -6.70 31.24 -17.35
N THR A 339 -7.78 31.80 -16.81
CA THR A 339 -8.62 32.71 -17.59
C THR A 339 -7.79 33.97 -17.88
N GLU A 340 -8.06 34.64 -19.01
CA GLU A 340 -7.29 35.80 -19.51
C GLU A 340 -7.10 36.94 -18.48
N ASN A 341 -7.80 36.90 -17.35
CA ASN A 341 -7.74 37.88 -16.26
C ASN A 341 -6.89 37.44 -15.03
N GLY A 342 -6.16 36.33 -15.09
CA GLY A 342 -5.18 35.96 -14.05
C GLY A 342 -5.76 35.44 -12.72
N LYS A 343 -7.05 35.07 -12.65
CA LYS A 343 -7.67 34.41 -11.48
C LYS A 343 -7.64 32.88 -11.63
N THR A 344 -7.12 32.18 -10.62
CA THR A 344 -7.18 30.70 -10.53
C THR A 344 -8.50 30.26 -9.88
N GLN A 345 -9.45 29.73 -10.65
CA GLN A 345 -10.63 29.08 -10.07
C GLN A 345 -10.24 27.74 -9.41
N GLY A 346 -10.58 27.54 -8.13
CA GLY A 346 -10.34 26.28 -7.42
C GLY A 346 -9.77 26.44 -6.01
N LEU A 347 -8.42 26.47 -5.86
CA LEU A 347 -7.76 26.43 -4.54
C LEU A 347 -7.99 27.69 -3.69
N GLU A 348 -7.95 28.87 -4.30
CA GLU A 348 -8.11 30.15 -3.57
C GLU A 348 -9.52 30.25 -2.98
N GLU A 349 -10.54 30.01 -3.80
CA GLU A 349 -11.95 29.95 -3.36
C GLU A 349 -12.14 28.86 -2.29
N GLU A 350 -11.65 27.63 -2.51
CA GLU A 350 -11.84 26.54 -1.55
C GLU A 350 -11.16 26.80 -0.20
N VAL A 351 -9.96 27.40 -0.21
CA VAL A 351 -9.20 27.71 1.00
C VAL A 351 -9.79 28.92 1.72
N GLU A 352 -10.22 29.96 1.00
CA GLU A 352 -10.84 31.16 1.59
C GLU A 352 -12.23 30.86 2.16
N GLU A 353 -13.04 30.03 1.50
CA GLU A 353 -14.39 29.67 1.93
C GLU A 353 -14.44 28.65 3.05
N ARG A 354 -13.43 27.78 3.18
CA ARG A 354 -13.49 26.61 4.09
C ARG A 354 -12.41 26.56 5.16
N LEU A 355 -11.27 27.23 5.00
CA LEU A 355 -10.21 27.21 6.01
C LEU A 355 -10.32 28.39 6.99
N TYR A 356 -11.15 28.24 8.00
CA TYR A 356 -11.40 29.32 8.97
C TYR A 356 -10.22 29.57 9.92
N GLY A 357 -9.97 30.86 10.18
CA GLY A 357 -9.00 31.28 11.18
C GLY A 357 -7.53 31.06 10.81
N GLN A 358 -7.18 30.57 9.62
CA GLN A 358 -5.78 30.32 9.24
C GLN A 358 -5.26 31.26 8.15
N HIS A 359 -5.51 32.56 8.30
CA HIS A 359 -5.20 33.61 7.31
C HIS A 359 -3.73 33.60 6.80
N MET A 360 -2.76 33.27 7.65
CA MET A 360 -1.35 33.14 7.26
C MET A 360 -1.12 31.93 6.35
N ALA A 361 -1.66 30.78 6.75
CA ALA A 361 -1.57 29.54 5.97
C ALA A 361 -2.25 29.70 4.61
N GLN A 362 -3.44 30.32 4.56
CA GLN A 362 -4.13 30.65 3.32
C GLN A 362 -3.21 31.44 2.37
N ARG A 363 -2.68 32.58 2.83
CA ARG A 363 -1.84 33.48 2.00
C ARG A 363 -0.56 32.81 1.50
N ILE A 364 0.14 32.08 2.37
CA ILE A 364 1.43 31.45 2.02
C ILE A 364 1.21 30.31 1.04
N VAL A 365 0.27 29.40 1.34
CA VAL A 365 0.06 28.18 0.55
C VAL A 365 -0.50 28.51 -0.83
N ILE A 366 -1.50 29.40 -0.92
CA ILE A 366 -2.08 29.82 -2.22
C ILE A 366 -0.98 30.38 -3.12
N LYS A 367 -0.14 31.29 -2.58
CA LYS A 367 0.97 31.90 -3.34
C LYS A 367 2.03 30.87 -3.75
N ALA A 368 2.47 30.03 -2.82
CA ALA A 368 3.54 29.06 -3.05
C ALA A 368 3.13 27.99 -4.08
N VAL A 369 1.95 27.39 -3.91
CA VAL A 369 1.43 26.35 -4.80
C VAL A 369 1.15 26.92 -6.19
N ARG A 370 0.54 28.11 -6.28
CA ARG A 370 0.31 28.80 -7.57
C ARG A 370 1.61 29.06 -8.32
N ALA A 371 2.61 29.63 -7.64
CA ALA A 371 3.91 29.94 -8.25
C ALA A 371 4.64 28.67 -8.74
N HIS A 372 4.57 27.59 -7.97
CA HIS A 372 5.22 26.33 -8.34
C HIS A 372 4.53 25.63 -9.52
N ILE A 373 3.20 25.54 -9.52
CA ILE A 373 2.45 24.82 -10.57
C ILE A 373 2.51 25.54 -11.91
N THR A 374 2.43 26.88 -11.89
CA THR A 374 2.44 27.71 -13.12
C THR A 374 3.82 27.73 -13.80
N LYS A 375 4.90 27.51 -13.06
CA LYS A 375 6.26 27.48 -13.61
C LYS A 375 6.48 26.18 -14.40
N GLN A 376 6.75 26.30 -15.70
CA GLN A 376 6.96 25.12 -16.57
C GLN A 376 8.19 24.29 -16.18
N LYS A 377 9.25 24.95 -15.69
CA LYS A 377 10.49 24.33 -15.20
C LYS A 377 10.86 24.95 -13.85
N PRO A 378 10.35 24.41 -12.74
CA PRO A 378 10.80 24.80 -11.40
C PRO A 378 12.26 24.40 -11.20
N ASN A 379 12.97 25.11 -10.31
CA ASN A 379 14.41 24.86 -10.08
C ASN A 379 14.63 23.79 -8.99
N LYS A 380 13.63 23.54 -8.15
CA LYS A 380 13.58 22.52 -7.10
C LYS A 380 12.12 22.15 -6.82
N ALA A 381 11.90 21.02 -6.16
CA ALA A 381 10.60 20.62 -5.64
C ALA A 381 10.05 21.67 -4.66
N LEU A 382 8.72 21.83 -4.59
CA LEU A 382 8.09 22.71 -3.59
C LEU A 382 7.98 21.98 -2.26
N VAL A 383 8.52 22.57 -1.19
CA VAL A 383 8.50 21.97 0.14
C VAL A 383 7.82 22.86 1.16
N LEU A 384 6.70 22.38 1.69
CA LEU A 384 5.88 23.04 2.70
C LEU A 384 5.95 22.28 4.02
N SER A 385 6.13 22.97 5.14
CA SER A 385 6.09 22.36 6.47
C SER A 385 5.03 23.03 7.33
N PHE A 386 4.00 22.30 7.77
CA PHE A 386 2.86 22.82 8.51
C PHE A 386 3.03 22.52 10.00
N HIS A 387 2.93 23.55 10.84
CA HIS A 387 3.18 23.46 12.28
C HIS A 387 2.03 24.01 13.11
N GLY A 388 1.60 23.32 14.17
CA GLY A 388 0.57 23.80 15.10
C GLY A 388 -0.08 22.66 15.87
N TRP A 389 -1.03 22.94 16.75
CA TRP A 389 -1.76 21.90 17.49
C TRP A 389 -2.66 21.04 16.58
N THR A 390 -3.11 19.90 17.09
CA THR A 390 -4.13 19.08 16.44
C THR A 390 -5.46 19.84 16.36
N GLY A 391 -6.26 19.54 15.33
CA GLY A 391 -7.57 20.21 15.14
C GLY A 391 -7.53 21.64 14.61
N THR A 392 -6.36 22.19 14.26
CA THR A 392 -6.22 23.54 13.67
C THR A 392 -6.44 23.61 12.15
N GLY A 393 -6.48 22.45 11.47
CA GLY A 393 -6.78 22.35 10.04
C GLY A 393 -5.61 21.92 9.14
N LYS A 394 -4.47 21.47 9.67
CA LYS A 394 -3.29 21.04 8.88
C LYS A 394 -3.63 20.02 7.78
N ASN A 395 -4.19 18.88 8.17
CA ASN A 395 -4.54 17.80 7.24
C ASN A 395 -5.68 18.22 6.29
N TYR A 396 -6.55 19.13 6.75
CA TYR A 396 -7.65 19.66 5.96
C TYR A 396 -7.15 20.56 4.83
N LEU A 397 -6.18 21.45 5.10
CA LEU A 397 -5.53 22.25 4.06
C LEU A 397 -4.78 21.35 3.07
N THR A 398 -4.06 20.33 3.53
CA THR A 398 -3.41 19.35 2.64
C THR A 398 -4.42 18.68 1.70
N GLN A 399 -5.62 18.35 2.20
CA GLN A 399 -6.70 17.80 1.39
C GLN A 399 -7.21 18.79 0.34
N MET A 400 -7.34 20.07 0.67
CA MET A 400 -7.69 21.11 -0.32
C MET A 400 -6.63 21.22 -1.41
N ILE A 401 -5.34 21.24 -1.04
CA ILE A 401 -4.25 21.29 -2.04
C ILE A 401 -4.33 20.04 -2.94
N ALA A 402 -4.47 18.84 -2.36
CA ALA A 402 -4.59 17.62 -3.15
C ALA A 402 -5.81 17.64 -4.09
N ASN A 403 -6.98 18.06 -3.61
CA ASN A 403 -8.20 18.16 -4.41
C ASN A 403 -8.09 19.21 -5.53
N ALA A 404 -7.34 20.28 -5.28
CA ALA A 404 -7.16 21.34 -6.24
C ALA A 404 -6.14 20.99 -7.32
N VAL A 405 -5.08 20.24 -6.97
CA VAL A 405 -4.03 19.82 -7.90
C VAL A 405 -4.42 18.56 -8.69
N TYR A 406 -5.09 17.60 -8.05
CA TYR A 406 -5.41 16.29 -8.62
C TYR A 406 -6.92 16.07 -8.70
N LYS A 407 -7.42 15.58 -9.85
CA LYS A 407 -8.87 15.33 -10.07
C LYS A 407 -9.49 14.40 -9.02
N LYS A 408 -8.72 13.44 -8.52
CA LYS A 408 -9.16 12.46 -7.51
C LYS A 408 -8.71 12.83 -6.08
N GLY A 409 -8.09 13.99 -5.87
CA GLY A 409 -7.56 14.38 -4.56
C GLY A 409 -6.60 13.33 -3.99
N PHE A 410 -6.76 13.01 -2.70
CA PHE A 410 -6.04 11.92 -2.02
C PHE A 410 -6.30 10.51 -2.59
N LYS A 411 -7.36 10.31 -3.38
CA LYS A 411 -7.59 9.03 -4.09
C LYS A 411 -6.78 8.95 -5.40
N SER A 412 -6.03 9.99 -5.73
CA SER A 412 -5.09 9.98 -6.84
C SER A 412 -3.90 9.09 -6.50
N ARG A 413 -3.48 8.25 -7.44
CA ARG A 413 -2.26 7.45 -7.31
C ARG A 413 -0.97 8.28 -7.22
N PHE A 414 -1.05 9.58 -7.50
CA PHE A 414 0.07 10.53 -7.46
C PHE A 414 0.11 11.35 -6.16
N VAL A 415 -0.79 11.07 -5.21
CA VAL A 415 -0.77 11.66 -3.87
C VAL A 415 -0.44 10.57 -2.88
N HIS A 416 0.70 10.72 -2.22
CA HIS A 416 1.31 9.69 -1.40
C HIS A 416 1.36 10.15 0.05
N LEU A 417 0.68 9.43 0.95
CA LEU A 417 0.66 9.73 2.38
C LEU A 417 1.53 8.73 3.14
N SER A 418 2.46 9.23 3.95
CA SER A 418 3.28 8.44 4.88
C SER A 418 3.14 9.02 6.29
N VAL A 419 2.61 8.23 7.21
CA VAL A 419 2.52 8.57 8.64
C VAL A 419 3.76 8.05 9.36
N ALA A 420 4.55 8.92 9.99
CA ALA A 420 5.86 8.57 10.51
C ALA A 420 5.84 7.43 11.53
N THR A 421 4.94 7.49 12.52
CA THR A 421 4.82 6.49 13.59
C THR A 421 4.32 5.13 13.13
N PHE A 422 3.57 5.09 12.03
CA PHE A 422 3.04 3.85 11.47
C PHE A 422 4.04 3.19 10.52
N HIS A 423 4.69 3.98 9.66
CA HIS A 423 5.59 3.46 8.63
C HIS A 423 7.03 3.26 9.13
N PHE A 424 7.44 3.98 10.18
CA PHE A 424 8.81 3.94 10.72
C PHE A 424 8.81 3.76 12.25
N PRO A 425 8.22 2.66 12.78
CA PRO A 425 8.03 2.48 14.22
C PRO A 425 9.32 2.12 14.98
N SER A 426 10.31 1.50 14.31
CA SER A 426 11.52 0.96 14.96
C SER A 426 12.81 1.64 14.50
N LEU A 427 13.60 2.15 15.45
CA LEU A 427 14.92 2.73 15.16
C LEU A 427 15.98 1.68 14.75
N ASN A 428 15.73 0.39 15.00
CA ASN A 428 16.68 -0.67 14.65
C ASN A 428 16.67 -1.02 13.15
N GLU A 429 15.66 -0.58 12.41
CA GLU A 429 15.47 -0.89 10.98
C GLU A 429 15.72 0.34 10.10
N ILE A 430 16.33 1.40 10.62
CA ILE A 430 16.46 2.68 9.92
C ILE A 430 17.14 2.53 8.55
N ASP A 431 18.18 1.70 8.42
CA ASP A 431 18.86 1.52 7.13
C ASP A 431 17.99 0.82 6.07
N ILE A 432 17.04 0.00 6.51
CA ILE A 432 16.03 -0.61 5.63
C ILE A 432 15.02 0.47 5.22
N TYR A 433 14.52 1.22 6.19
CA TYR A 433 13.56 2.31 5.97
C TYR A 433 14.13 3.41 5.05
N LYS A 434 15.42 3.76 5.18
CA LYS A 434 16.10 4.69 4.26
C LYS A 434 16.04 4.20 2.82
N ARG A 435 16.36 2.92 2.59
CA ARG A 435 16.36 2.32 1.25
C ARG A 435 14.94 2.23 0.69
N GLN A 436 13.97 1.80 1.49
CA GLN A 436 12.57 1.74 1.11
C GLN A 436 12.02 3.13 0.76
N LEU A 437 12.30 4.14 1.59
CA LEU A 437 11.87 5.51 1.37
C LEU A 437 12.48 6.11 0.10
N ARG A 438 13.78 5.88 -0.16
CA ARG A 438 14.43 6.29 -1.42
C ARG A 438 13.79 5.62 -2.63
N SER A 439 13.59 4.30 -2.57
CA SER A 439 12.98 3.53 -3.65
C SER A 439 11.54 3.98 -3.92
N TRP A 440 10.78 4.23 -2.87
CA TRP A 440 9.39 4.69 -2.94
C TRP A 440 9.26 6.08 -3.55
N ILE A 441 10.07 7.05 -3.12
CA ILE A 441 10.06 8.40 -3.73
C ILE A 441 10.51 8.32 -5.19
N ALA A 442 11.62 7.65 -5.48
CA ALA A 442 12.16 7.49 -6.83
C ALA A 442 11.14 6.83 -7.78
N GLY A 443 10.53 5.72 -7.37
CA GLY A 443 9.56 4.99 -8.18
C GLY A 443 8.34 5.85 -8.52
N ASN A 444 7.79 6.55 -7.54
CA ASN A 444 6.61 7.40 -7.74
C ASN A 444 6.92 8.67 -8.56
N LEU A 445 8.13 9.23 -8.45
CA LEU A 445 8.58 10.35 -9.28
C LEU A 445 8.86 9.92 -10.72
N THR A 446 9.31 8.69 -10.93
CA THR A 446 9.48 8.09 -12.26
C THR A 446 8.13 7.90 -12.94
N GLU A 447 7.09 7.48 -12.20
CA GLU A 447 5.72 7.39 -12.73
C GLU A 447 5.13 8.79 -13.00
N CYS A 448 5.40 9.74 -12.11
CA CYS A 448 4.96 11.12 -12.29
C CYS A 448 5.87 12.15 -11.61
N GLU A 449 6.53 12.99 -12.41
CA GLU A 449 7.37 14.12 -11.96
C GLU A 449 6.62 15.14 -11.07
N ARG A 450 5.28 15.14 -11.12
CA ARG A 450 4.39 16.01 -10.34
C ARG A 450 3.71 15.30 -9.16
N SER A 451 4.25 14.18 -8.71
CA SER A 451 3.74 13.49 -7.51
C SER A 451 3.84 14.38 -6.26
N MET A 452 2.86 14.22 -5.36
CA MET A 452 2.81 14.89 -4.06
C MET A 452 3.09 13.88 -2.96
N PHE A 453 4.01 14.20 -2.06
CA PHE A 453 4.36 13.40 -0.89
C PHE A 453 3.96 14.15 0.38
N VAL A 454 3.15 13.50 1.21
CA VAL A 454 2.67 14.03 2.49
C VAL A 454 3.26 13.17 3.60
N PHE A 455 4.05 13.78 4.47
CA PHE A 455 4.60 13.14 5.67
C PHE A 455 3.85 13.63 6.90
N ASP A 456 2.97 12.79 7.44
CA ASP A 456 2.23 13.07 8.67
C ASP A 456 3.02 12.66 9.91
N GLU A 457 2.81 13.39 11.01
CA GLU A 457 3.61 13.31 12.24
C GLU A 457 5.13 13.45 12.00
N ALA A 458 5.53 14.36 11.11
CA ALA A 458 6.91 14.54 10.69
C ALA A 458 7.88 14.90 11.85
N ASP A 459 7.38 15.47 12.96
CA ASP A 459 8.18 15.67 14.20
C ASP A 459 8.71 14.38 14.80
N LYS A 460 8.03 13.25 14.55
CA LYS A 460 8.41 11.93 15.06
C LYS A 460 9.25 11.13 14.06
N LEU A 461 9.55 11.69 12.88
CA LEU A 461 10.37 11.01 11.88
C LEU A 461 11.82 10.94 12.38
N PRO A 462 12.49 9.76 12.35
CA PRO A 462 13.91 9.64 12.67
C PRO A 462 14.81 10.51 11.77
N LEU A 463 15.81 11.18 12.36
CA LEU A 463 16.73 12.10 11.64
C LEU A 463 17.36 11.47 10.41
N GLN A 464 17.82 10.24 10.60
CA GLN A 464 18.51 9.44 9.62
C GLN A 464 17.64 9.16 8.37
N LEU A 465 16.30 9.24 8.47
CA LEU A 465 15.40 9.10 7.33
C LEU A 465 15.24 10.39 6.52
N LEU A 466 15.52 11.56 7.09
CA LEU A 466 15.51 12.80 6.30
C LEU A 466 16.61 12.79 5.23
N ASP A 467 17.79 12.20 5.52
CA ASP A 467 18.88 12.02 4.54
C ASP A 467 18.46 11.19 3.30
N ALA A 468 17.38 10.44 3.40
CA ALA A 468 16.80 9.72 2.27
C ALA A 468 15.96 10.63 1.36
N ILE A 469 15.41 11.71 1.90
CA ILE A 469 14.55 12.66 1.21
C ILE A 469 15.36 13.81 0.59
N VAL A 470 16.44 14.26 1.28
CA VAL A 470 17.27 15.41 0.87
C VAL A 470 17.57 15.46 -0.64
N PRO A 471 18.02 14.38 -1.30
CA PRO A 471 18.38 14.44 -2.72
C PRO A 471 17.21 14.89 -3.61
N TYR A 472 15.98 14.50 -3.29
CA TYR A 472 14.79 14.81 -4.11
C TYR A 472 14.23 16.22 -3.87
N VAL A 473 14.71 16.91 -2.85
CA VAL A 473 14.22 18.22 -2.42
C VAL A 473 15.21 19.34 -2.70
N GLU A 474 16.52 19.05 -2.65
CA GLU A 474 17.57 20.02 -2.98
C GLU A 474 17.65 20.33 -4.48
N PHE A 475 18.45 21.35 -4.83
CA PHE A 475 18.68 21.84 -6.20
C PHE A 475 19.56 20.88 -7.04
N TYR A 476 19.18 19.61 -7.13
CA TYR A 476 19.79 18.67 -8.07
C TYR A 476 18.94 18.59 -9.34
N ASP A 477 19.57 18.81 -10.49
CA ASP A 477 18.88 18.76 -11.79
C ASP A 477 18.36 17.36 -12.13
N ASN A 478 19.03 16.33 -11.61
CA ASN A 478 18.63 14.92 -11.68
C ASN A 478 19.27 14.15 -10.53
N VAL A 479 18.47 13.35 -9.81
CA VAL A 479 18.98 12.35 -8.86
C VAL A 479 18.80 10.99 -9.51
N ASN A 480 19.88 10.30 -9.87
CA ASN A 480 19.83 8.99 -10.52
C ASN A 480 18.92 8.97 -11.78
N GLY A 481 18.90 10.05 -12.56
CA GLY A 481 18.07 10.20 -13.77
C GLY A 481 16.61 10.61 -13.52
N ILE A 482 16.24 10.92 -12.28
CA ILE A 482 14.88 11.31 -11.89
C ILE A 482 14.81 12.83 -11.65
N ASP A 483 13.89 13.51 -12.33
CA ASP A 483 13.60 14.92 -12.16
C ASP A 483 12.51 15.13 -11.11
N ALA A 484 12.92 15.47 -9.89
CA ALA A 484 12.02 15.75 -8.78
C ALA A 484 11.47 17.19 -8.77
N ARG A 485 11.93 18.07 -9.67
CA ARG A 485 11.72 19.53 -9.51
C ARG A 485 10.28 19.97 -9.60
N LYS A 486 9.37 19.18 -10.20
CA LYS A 486 7.94 19.52 -10.30
C LYS A 486 7.08 18.90 -9.20
N SER A 487 7.69 18.19 -8.27
CA SER A 487 7.00 17.50 -7.17
C SER A 487 6.73 18.42 -5.99
N ILE A 488 5.79 18.02 -5.13
CA ILE A 488 5.39 18.77 -3.94
C ILE A 488 5.59 17.88 -2.71
N PHE A 489 6.33 18.37 -1.72
CA PHE A 489 6.49 17.73 -0.42
C PHE A 489 5.79 18.54 0.66
N ILE A 490 4.97 17.89 1.47
CA ILE A 490 4.24 18.50 2.59
C ILE A 490 4.58 17.73 3.87
N PHE A 491 5.18 18.40 4.83
CA PHE A 491 5.46 17.86 6.17
C PHE A 491 4.42 18.40 7.15
N LEU A 492 3.74 17.51 7.87
CA LEU A 492 2.74 17.87 8.87
C LEU A 492 3.31 17.57 10.25
N SER A 493 3.41 18.60 11.08
CA SER A 493 4.06 18.49 12.36
C SER A 493 3.29 19.16 13.49
N ASN A 494 3.36 18.56 14.68
CA ASN A 494 2.95 19.22 15.92
C ASN A 494 4.13 19.89 16.64
N GLY A 495 5.35 19.77 16.11
CA GLY A 495 6.53 20.46 16.62
C GLY A 495 6.33 21.97 16.59
N GLY A 496 6.62 22.63 17.71
CA GLY A 496 6.44 24.08 17.87
C GLY A 496 5.01 24.53 18.18
N ALA A 497 4.05 23.61 18.29
CA ALA A 497 2.66 23.95 18.61
C ALA A 497 2.53 24.70 19.95
N ASN A 498 3.33 24.32 20.96
CA ASN A 498 3.38 24.99 22.26
C ASN A 498 3.79 26.46 22.13
N LEU A 499 4.87 26.73 21.39
CA LEU A 499 5.38 28.09 21.20
C LEU A 499 4.39 28.96 20.42
N ILE A 500 3.77 28.41 19.37
CA ILE A 500 2.74 29.11 18.60
C ILE A 500 1.55 29.43 19.51
N ALA A 501 1.12 28.49 20.35
CA ALA A 501 0.01 28.70 21.28
C ALA A 501 0.34 29.72 22.38
N GLN A 502 1.54 29.67 22.95
CA GLN A 502 2.02 30.65 23.94
C GLN A 502 2.05 32.06 23.33
N LYS A 503 2.59 32.20 22.11
CA LYS A 503 2.63 33.49 21.42
C LYS A 503 1.23 34.04 21.15
N ALA A 504 0.29 33.18 20.74
CA ALA A 504 -1.09 33.57 20.55
C ALA A 504 -1.76 33.98 21.88
N LEU A 505 -1.46 33.27 22.98
CA LEU A 505 -1.94 33.59 24.32
C LEU A 505 -1.38 34.92 24.82
N ASP A 506 -0.12 35.24 24.55
CA ASP A 506 0.50 36.51 24.91
C ASP A 506 -0.19 37.70 24.22
N HIS A 507 -0.54 37.56 22.94
CA HIS A 507 -1.31 38.57 22.22
C HIS A 507 -2.71 38.74 22.83
N TYR A 508 -3.38 37.63 23.12
CA TYR A 508 -4.69 37.63 23.76
C TYR A 508 -4.65 38.35 25.12
N ASN A 509 -3.67 38.02 25.97
CA ASN A 509 -3.48 38.66 27.28
C ASN A 509 -3.16 40.15 27.18
N LYS A 510 -2.51 40.58 26.09
CA LYS A 510 -2.22 42.00 25.80
C LYS A 510 -3.40 42.73 25.14
N GLY A 511 -4.54 42.07 24.94
CA GLY A 511 -5.69 42.63 24.22
C GLY A 511 -5.43 42.89 22.74
N GLN A 512 -4.37 42.30 22.17
CA GLN A 512 -4.04 42.43 20.76
C GLN A 512 -4.76 41.34 19.96
N PRO A 513 -5.37 41.68 18.81
CA PRO A 513 -6.01 40.68 17.97
C PRO A 513 -4.97 39.71 17.42
N ARG A 514 -5.33 38.44 17.35
CA ARG A 514 -4.47 37.35 16.89
C ARG A 514 -3.99 37.54 15.44
N GLU A 515 -4.76 38.23 14.60
CA GLU A 515 -4.37 38.57 13.22
C GLU A 515 -3.18 39.56 13.13
N GLN A 516 -2.78 40.21 14.22
CA GLN A 516 -1.59 41.06 14.28
C GLN A 516 -0.29 40.28 14.52
N ILE A 517 -0.36 38.98 14.83
CA ILE A 517 0.85 38.16 15.00
C ILE A 517 1.59 38.11 13.66
N SER A 518 2.82 38.60 13.64
CA SER A 518 3.60 38.67 12.40
C SER A 518 4.16 37.31 12.01
N PHE A 519 4.28 37.05 10.71
CA PHE A 519 4.84 35.79 10.20
C PHE A 519 6.27 35.58 10.68
N LYS A 520 7.06 36.67 10.66
CA LYS A 520 8.47 36.66 11.06
C LYS A 520 8.66 36.17 12.50
N GLU A 521 7.80 36.61 13.41
CA GLU A 521 7.86 36.19 14.81
C GLU A 521 7.57 34.69 14.97
N LEU A 522 6.62 34.14 14.22
CA LEU A 522 6.29 32.71 14.26
C LEU A 522 7.31 31.87 13.51
N GLU A 523 7.86 32.37 12.40
CA GLU A 523 8.88 31.68 11.62
C GLU A 523 10.15 31.45 12.45
N GLU A 524 10.62 32.45 13.18
CA GLU A 524 11.75 32.31 14.10
C GLU A 524 11.47 31.28 15.20
N LEU A 525 10.27 31.27 15.78
CA LEU A 525 9.84 30.30 16.80
C LEU A 525 9.75 28.87 16.25
N MET A 526 9.15 28.70 15.06
CA MET A 526 9.00 27.39 14.41
C MET A 526 10.36 26.81 14.04
N GLN A 527 11.24 27.64 13.46
CA GLN A 527 12.62 27.28 13.21
C GLN A 527 13.26 26.80 14.52
N LEU A 528 13.21 27.60 15.60
CA LEU A 528 13.77 27.24 16.92
C LEU A 528 13.19 25.95 17.53
N SER A 529 11.88 25.72 17.46
CA SER A 529 11.24 24.50 17.99
C SER A 529 11.57 23.24 17.19
N ALA A 530 11.69 23.35 15.87
CA ALA A 530 12.20 22.27 15.03
C ALA A 530 13.65 21.90 15.40
N TYR A 531 14.38 22.79 16.10
CA TYR A 531 15.76 22.58 16.53
C TYR A 531 15.92 22.02 17.96
N ASN A 532 14.97 22.26 18.88
CA ASN A 532 15.24 22.11 20.33
C ASN A 532 14.28 21.20 21.13
N GLU A 533 13.05 20.90 20.69
CA GLU A 533 12.14 20.03 21.47
C GLU A 533 12.27 18.54 21.06
N GLY A 534 12.69 17.69 22.00
CA GLY A 534 12.59 16.22 21.90
C GLY A 534 13.64 15.50 21.03
N GLU A 535 13.69 14.18 21.13
CA GLU A 535 14.47 13.27 20.26
C GLU A 535 13.86 13.17 18.84
N GLY A 536 13.47 14.31 18.26
CA GLY A 536 12.88 14.41 16.92
C GLY A 536 13.95 14.60 15.83
N GLY A 537 13.65 14.13 14.63
CA GLY A 537 14.61 13.98 13.53
C GLY A 537 15.06 15.25 12.83
N LEU A 538 14.99 16.44 13.41
CA LEU A 538 15.49 17.68 12.78
C LEU A 538 16.75 18.24 13.49
N LYS A 539 17.36 17.46 14.38
CA LYS A 539 18.57 17.83 15.13
C LYS A 539 19.85 17.70 14.28
N ARG A 540 20.39 18.87 13.88
CA ARG A 540 21.65 19.16 13.14
C ARG A 540 21.54 18.95 11.62
N SER A 541 21.69 19.95 10.75
CA SER A 541 22.33 21.26 10.86
C SER A 541 21.38 22.41 10.48
N ARG A 542 21.63 23.60 11.06
CA ARG A 542 21.02 24.89 10.64
C ARG A 542 21.16 25.20 9.14
N ILE A 543 22.03 24.45 8.44
CA ILE A 543 22.38 24.63 7.03
C ILE A 543 21.51 23.72 6.16
N ILE A 544 21.31 22.45 6.51
CA ILE A 544 20.55 21.48 5.68
C ILE A 544 19.04 21.78 5.68
N SER A 545 18.45 22.13 6.83
CA SER A 545 17.01 22.43 6.92
C SER A 545 16.61 23.77 6.25
N LYS A 546 17.50 24.76 6.26
CA LYS A 546 17.33 26.05 5.53
C LYS A 546 17.33 25.88 4.02
N HIS A 547 17.93 24.82 3.50
CA HIS A 547 17.95 24.51 2.07
C HIS A 547 16.84 23.51 1.66
N LEU A 548 16.32 22.75 2.63
CA LEU A 548 15.27 21.76 2.41
C LEU A 548 13.87 22.38 2.28
N VAL A 549 13.40 23.11 3.30
CA VAL A 549 12.01 23.62 3.39
C VAL A 549 11.90 25.01 2.79
N ASP A 550 10.95 25.22 1.87
CA ASP A 550 10.72 26.53 1.25
C ASP A 550 9.84 27.44 2.13
N TYR A 551 8.83 26.88 2.77
CA TYR A 551 7.91 27.62 3.63
C TYR A 551 7.56 26.85 4.90
N PHE A 552 7.84 27.46 6.06
CA PHE A 552 7.29 27.04 7.34
C PHE A 552 5.94 27.75 7.55
N VAL A 553 4.86 26.99 7.64
CA VAL A 553 3.49 27.50 7.67
C VAL A 553 2.88 27.29 9.05
N PRO A 554 2.63 28.37 9.82
CA PRO A 554 2.06 28.27 11.15
C PRO A 554 0.54 28.10 11.09
N PHE A 555 0.03 27.19 11.92
CA PHE A 555 -1.39 27.00 12.20
C PHE A 555 -1.69 27.46 13.61
N LEU A 556 -2.40 28.57 13.69
CA LEU A 556 -2.74 29.24 14.94
C LEU A 556 -3.90 28.51 15.65
N PRO A 557 -3.97 28.55 16.99
CA PRO A 557 -5.15 28.10 17.72
C PRO A 557 -6.43 28.81 17.25
N LEU A 558 -7.54 28.07 17.20
CA LEU A 558 -8.84 28.60 16.77
C LEU A 558 -9.57 29.26 17.96
N GLU A 559 -9.89 30.55 17.81
CA GLU A 559 -10.80 31.27 18.71
C GLU A 559 -12.26 30.81 18.57
N ARG A 560 -13.08 31.13 19.58
CA ARG A 560 -14.51 30.76 19.65
C ARG A 560 -15.30 31.21 18.41
N ARG A 561 -15.08 32.45 17.94
CA ARG A 561 -15.72 32.98 16.71
C ARG A 561 -15.50 32.08 15.49
N HIS A 562 -14.30 31.50 15.33
CA HIS A 562 -14.00 30.62 14.21
C HIS A 562 -14.78 29.30 14.33
N LYS A 563 -14.85 28.74 15.54
CA LYS A 563 -15.60 27.50 15.81
C LYS A 563 -17.09 27.68 15.54
N GLU A 564 -17.66 28.82 15.94
CA GLU A 564 -19.06 29.15 15.71
C GLU A 564 -19.38 29.21 14.21
N VAL A 565 -18.54 29.88 13.40
CA VAL A 565 -18.70 29.94 11.95
C VAL A 565 -18.60 28.54 11.32
N ILE A 566 -17.62 27.72 11.74
CA ILE A 566 -17.46 26.33 11.26
C ILE A 566 -18.73 25.51 11.55
N ILE A 567 -19.27 25.61 12.77
CA ILE A 567 -20.48 24.88 13.18
C ILE A 567 -21.67 25.30 12.33
N MET A 568 -21.88 26.61 12.13
CA MET A 568 -22.97 27.12 11.29
C MET A 568 -22.88 26.59 9.85
N GLU A 569 -21.67 26.52 9.29
CA GLU A 569 -21.45 26.05 7.92
C GLU A 569 -21.68 24.54 7.76
N ILE A 570 -21.28 23.73 8.76
CA ILE A 570 -21.58 22.30 8.80
C ILE A 570 -23.10 22.07 8.87
N SER A 571 -23.82 22.85 9.69
CA SER A 571 -25.29 22.76 9.79
C SER A 571 -26.00 23.10 8.48
N LYS A 572 -25.54 24.12 7.74
CA LYS A 572 -26.10 24.47 6.42
C LYS A 572 -25.90 23.37 5.38
N ASN A 573 -24.71 22.77 5.34
CA ASN A 573 -24.41 21.70 4.37
C ASN A 573 -25.21 20.41 4.62
N ASN A 574 -25.50 20.09 5.88
CA ASN A 574 -26.37 18.94 6.22
C ASN A 574 -27.83 19.16 5.79
N ASN A 575 -28.34 20.39 5.88
CA ASN A 575 -29.71 20.71 5.41
C ASN A 575 -29.83 20.65 3.88
N ASN A 576 -28.79 21.01 3.12
CA ASN A 576 -28.82 20.95 1.65
C ASN A 576 -28.77 19.52 1.08
N GLN A 577 -28.18 18.55 1.80
CA GLN A 577 -28.21 17.14 1.38
C GLN A 577 -29.58 16.45 1.61
N GLY A 578 -30.46 17.05 2.43
CA GLY A 578 -31.83 16.58 2.64
C GLY A 578 -32.78 16.88 1.47
N ILE A 579 -32.43 17.79 0.57
CA ILE A 579 -33.35 18.32 -0.46
C ILE A 579 -33.29 17.54 -1.79
N THR A 580 -32.26 16.71 -2.02
CA THR A 580 -32.10 15.95 -3.30
C THR A 580 -32.58 14.50 -3.25
N LYS A 581 -33.16 14.04 -2.14
CA LYS A 581 -33.80 12.72 -2.00
C LYS A 581 -35.23 12.85 -1.51
N THR A 582 -36.17 13.25 -2.35
CA THR A 582 -37.61 12.93 -2.20
C THR A 582 -38.41 13.37 -3.42
N LYS A 583 -38.40 12.54 -4.46
CA LYS A 583 -39.61 12.25 -5.25
C LYS A 583 -39.88 10.77 -5.03
N VAL A 584 -40.82 10.46 -4.13
CA VAL A 584 -41.71 9.29 -4.05
C VAL A 584 -42.37 9.36 -2.67
N GLY A 585 -43.71 9.33 -2.64
CA GLY A 585 -44.49 8.93 -1.48
C GLY A 585 -44.77 10.01 -0.44
N THR A 586 -45.84 10.77 -0.66
CA THR A 586 -46.64 11.37 0.41
C THR A 586 -47.20 10.29 1.34
N GLU A 587 -46.97 10.40 2.65
CA GLU A 587 -47.96 10.09 3.69
C GLU A 587 -47.44 10.48 5.10
N GLY A 588 -48.28 11.20 5.85
CA GLY A 588 -48.30 11.20 7.31
C GLY A 588 -47.30 12.07 8.07
N ALA A 589 -47.58 13.38 8.18
CA ALA A 589 -47.03 14.18 9.28
C ALA A 589 -47.78 13.82 10.59
N VAL A 590 -47.06 13.34 11.59
CA VAL A 590 -47.56 13.19 12.98
C VAL A 590 -46.65 14.01 13.89
N ASN A 591 -47.22 15.03 14.54
CA ASN A 591 -46.61 15.82 15.61
C ASN A 591 -46.37 14.93 16.84
N PRO A 592 -45.22 15.01 17.53
CA PRO A 592 -45.08 14.42 18.85
C PRO A 592 -45.05 15.53 19.91
N THR A 593 -46.22 15.85 20.46
CA THR A 593 -46.33 16.32 21.85
C THR A 593 -47.10 15.24 22.60
N ALA A 594 -46.40 14.24 23.10
CA ALA A 594 -46.97 13.22 23.98
C ALA A 594 -46.47 13.48 25.40
N GLU A 595 -47.39 13.92 26.26
CA GLU A 595 -47.22 13.82 27.70
C GLU A 595 -47.04 12.34 28.07
N PHE A 596 -45.94 12.02 28.75
CA PHE A 596 -45.60 10.65 29.12
C PHE A 596 -46.49 10.15 30.26
N SER A 597 -47.30 9.12 30.01
CA SER A 597 -48.13 8.48 31.03
C SER A 597 -47.37 7.39 31.79
N LEU A 598 -47.76 7.17 33.05
CA LEU A 598 -47.25 6.13 33.97
C LEU A 598 -47.21 4.71 33.35
N PHE A 599 -48.02 4.47 32.32
CA PHE A 599 -48.09 3.20 31.58
C PHE A 599 -46.79 2.88 30.85
N ASP A 600 -46.11 3.89 30.29
CA ASP A 600 -44.92 3.69 29.46
C ASP A 600 -43.69 3.30 30.30
N LEU A 601 -43.63 3.79 31.55
CA LEU A 601 -42.63 3.36 32.55
C LEU A 601 -42.84 1.90 32.96
N LEU A 602 -44.11 1.48 33.08
CA LEU A 602 -44.50 0.16 33.54
C LEU A 602 -44.18 -0.91 32.49
N VAL A 603 -44.44 -0.62 31.21
CA VAL A 603 -44.05 -1.50 30.09
C VAL A 603 -42.54 -1.68 30.02
N ARG A 604 -41.76 -0.61 30.24
CA ARG A 604 -40.29 -0.66 30.19
C ARG A 604 -39.68 -1.46 31.35
N LEU A 605 -40.26 -1.36 32.55
CA LEU A 605 -39.90 -2.20 33.70
C LEU A 605 -40.13 -3.70 33.43
N ILE A 606 -41.24 -4.05 32.77
CA ILE A 606 -41.56 -5.43 32.40
C ILE A 606 -40.56 -5.97 31.37
N VAL A 607 -40.18 -5.16 30.38
CA VAL A 607 -39.18 -5.55 29.36
C VAL A 607 -37.79 -5.78 29.98
N ALA A 608 -37.38 -4.93 30.93
CA ALA A 608 -36.12 -5.11 31.65
C ALA A 608 -36.09 -6.40 32.49
N LEU A 609 -37.21 -6.74 33.14
CA LEU A 609 -37.39 -8.00 33.86
C LEU A 609 -37.29 -9.22 32.93
N LEU A 610 -37.93 -9.17 31.77
CA LEU A 610 -37.87 -10.22 30.75
C LEU A 610 -36.43 -10.43 30.22
N ALA A 611 -35.70 -9.35 29.95
CA ALA A 611 -34.30 -9.43 29.52
C ALA A 611 -33.41 -10.06 30.60
N GLY A 612 -33.64 -9.74 31.87
CA GLY A 612 -32.95 -10.38 33.01
C GLY A 612 -33.22 -11.89 33.11
N VAL A 613 -34.47 -12.32 32.87
CA VAL A 613 -34.85 -13.74 32.84
C VAL A 613 -34.20 -14.48 31.67
N ILE A 614 -34.12 -13.85 30.49
CA ILE A 614 -33.43 -14.43 29.32
C ILE A 614 -31.93 -14.59 29.61
N GLY A 615 -31.30 -13.58 30.21
CA GLY A 615 -29.90 -13.65 30.65
C GLY A 615 -29.64 -14.75 31.68
N TYR A 616 -30.57 -14.95 32.62
CA TYR A 616 -30.48 -16.04 33.61
C TYR A 616 -30.57 -17.43 32.95
N ASN A 617 -31.44 -17.61 31.95
CA ASN A 617 -31.60 -18.90 31.26
C ASN A 617 -30.41 -19.21 30.31
N LEU A 618 -29.77 -18.20 29.72
CA LEU A 618 -28.56 -18.36 28.92
C LEU A 618 -27.38 -18.95 29.72
N ARG A 619 -27.40 -18.86 31.06
CA ARG A 619 -26.43 -19.51 31.97
C ARG A 619 -26.42 -21.04 31.86
N LEU A 620 -27.53 -21.67 31.43
CA LEU A 620 -27.65 -23.12 31.33
C LEU A 620 -26.91 -23.71 30.12
N PHE A 621 -26.51 -22.87 29.15
CA PHE A 621 -25.90 -23.31 27.90
C PHE A 621 -24.40 -22.98 27.76
N ILE A 622 -23.78 -22.34 28.75
CA ILE A 622 -22.37 -21.91 28.70
C ILE A 622 -21.58 -22.61 29.81
N PRO A 623 -20.51 -23.38 29.50
CA PRO A 623 -19.73 -24.08 30.51
C PRO A 623 -18.95 -23.10 31.41
N LEU A 624 -19.02 -23.32 32.72
CA LEU A 624 -18.37 -22.51 33.76
C LEU A 624 -16.85 -22.67 33.69
N THR A 625 -16.15 -21.74 33.05
CA THR A 625 -14.69 -21.64 33.12
C THR A 625 -14.28 -20.46 34.00
N ARG A 626 -13.40 -20.70 34.99
CA ARG A 626 -12.77 -19.64 35.79
C ARG A 626 -11.61 -19.06 34.97
N ARG A 627 -11.66 -17.78 34.60
CA ARG A 627 -10.55 -17.07 33.94
C ARG A 627 -9.87 -16.12 34.93
N GLY A 628 -8.53 -16.12 34.96
CA GLY A 628 -7.73 -15.11 35.65
C GLY A 628 -7.69 -13.79 34.89
N PHE A 629 -7.35 -12.69 35.59
CA PHE A 629 -7.49 -11.31 35.10
C PHE A 629 -6.44 -10.88 34.04
N PHE A 630 -5.40 -11.68 33.77
CA PHE A 630 -4.36 -11.36 32.78
C PHE A 630 -4.40 -12.34 31.61
N CYS A 631 -4.55 -11.81 30.38
CA CYS A 631 -4.95 -12.58 29.20
C CYS A 631 -3.78 -13.07 28.31
N HIS A 632 -2.53 -13.10 28.78
CA HIS A 632 -1.36 -13.38 27.91
C HIS A 632 -0.30 -14.35 28.44
N ASP A 633 -0.59 -15.15 29.48
CA ASP A 633 0.35 -16.19 29.92
C ASP A 633 -0.29 -17.59 29.89
N PHE A 634 0.19 -18.45 28.98
CA PHE A 634 -0.27 -19.85 28.84
C PHE A 634 0.54 -20.83 29.72
N SER A 635 1.41 -20.33 30.60
CA SER A 635 2.31 -21.17 31.41
C SER A 635 1.66 -21.84 32.62
N ILE A 636 0.40 -21.54 32.94
CA ILE A 636 -0.21 -21.95 34.21
C ILE A 636 -1.16 -23.14 34.01
N ARG A 637 -0.62 -24.36 33.96
CA ARG A 637 -1.37 -25.59 34.23
C ARG A 637 -1.16 -25.96 35.71
N PHE A 638 -2.24 -25.85 36.49
CA PHE A 638 -2.59 -26.46 37.79
C PHE A 638 -1.50 -26.79 38.84
N PRO A 639 -1.75 -26.50 40.14
CA PRO A 639 -3.07 -26.30 40.76
C PRO A 639 -3.46 -24.83 41.00
N TYR A 640 -4.75 -24.60 41.28
CA TYR A 640 -5.41 -23.29 41.32
C TYR A 640 -5.09 -22.46 42.58
N TYR A 641 -4.94 -21.14 42.43
CA TYR A 641 -4.80 -20.17 43.52
C TYR A 641 -6.15 -19.51 43.92
N ASP A 642 -6.29 -19.18 45.19
CA ASP A 642 -7.50 -18.61 45.84
C ASP A 642 -7.95 -17.24 45.32
N SER A 643 -7.16 -16.60 44.45
CA SER A 643 -7.42 -15.28 43.87
C SER A 643 -8.27 -15.29 42.58
N THR A 644 -8.81 -16.44 42.16
CA THR A 644 -9.66 -16.52 40.95
C THR A 644 -11.14 -16.23 41.24
N ILE A 645 -11.65 -15.13 40.67
CA ILE A 645 -13.06 -14.71 40.79
C ILE A 645 -13.95 -15.69 40.00
N ALA A 646 -14.97 -16.24 40.65
CA ALA A 646 -15.92 -17.13 40.00
C ALA A 646 -16.75 -16.36 38.96
N SER A 647 -16.95 -16.95 37.78
CA SER A 647 -17.72 -16.34 36.67
C SER A 647 -19.13 -15.95 37.08
N ASN A 648 -19.70 -16.66 38.06
CA ASN A 648 -20.97 -16.29 38.71
C ASN A 648 -20.94 -14.87 39.29
N THR A 649 -19.87 -14.47 39.98
CA THR A 649 -19.74 -13.14 40.60
C THR A 649 -19.70 -12.04 39.54
N ILE A 650 -19.05 -12.30 38.39
CA ILE A 650 -19.02 -11.36 37.27
C ILE A 650 -20.44 -11.16 36.71
N PHE A 651 -21.19 -12.24 36.46
CA PHE A 651 -22.57 -12.14 35.97
C PHE A 651 -23.53 -11.44 36.94
N TYR A 652 -23.45 -11.74 38.24
CA TYR A 652 -24.35 -11.16 39.24
C TYR A 652 -24.03 -9.69 39.60
N VAL A 653 -22.81 -9.23 39.37
CA VAL A 653 -22.40 -7.85 39.70
C VAL A 653 -22.51 -6.95 38.46
N SER A 654 -22.05 -7.40 37.30
CA SER A 654 -21.91 -6.53 36.12
C SER A 654 -23.25 -6.16 35.46
N ILE A 655 -24.16 -7.11 35.27
CA ILE A 655 -25.42 -6.87 34.57
C ILE A 655 -26.41 -6.05 35.43
N PRO A 656 -26.62 -6.36 36.73
CA PRO A 656 -27.56 -5.59 37.55
C PRO A 656 -27.08 -4.16 37.81
N ILE A 657 -25.78 -3.94 38.00
CA ILE A 657 -25.21 -2.59 38.20
C ILE A 657 -25.39 -1.72 36.96
N LEU A 658 -25.22 -2.27 35.76
CA LEU A 658 -25.46 -1.53 34.52
C LEU A 658 -26.93 -1.12 34.36
N VAL A 659 -27.87 -2.01 34.67
CA VAL A 659 -29.30 -1.69 34.62
C VAL A 659 -29.68 -0.63 35.67
N ILE A 660 -29.13 -0.73 36.88
CA ILE A 660 -29.35 0.27 37.94
C ILE A 660 -28.76 1.63 37.56
N LEU A 661 -27.58 1.68 36.94
CA LEU A 661 -26.97 2.93 36.47
C LEU A 661 -27.80 3.60 35.36
N VAL A 662 -28.40 2.84 34.46
CA VAL A 662 -29.31 3.36 33.43
C VAL A 662 -30.57 3.95 34.07
N LEU A 663 -31.17 3.26 35.05
CA LEU A 663 -32.35 3.74 35.77
C LEU A 663 -32.07 5.02 36.58
N ILE A 664 -30.91 5.11 37.23
CA ILE A 664 -30.48 6.32 37.96
C ILE A 664 -30.21 7.47 36.99
N GLY A 665 -29.59 7.20 35.84
CA GLY A 665 -29.33 8.19 34.79
C GLY A 665 -30.62 8.83 34.26
N GLU A 666 -31.65 8.04 33.98
CA GLU A 666 -32.94 8.56 33.53
C GLU A 666 -33.73 9.28 34.63
N PHE A 667 -33.64 8.83 35.89
CA PHE A 667 -34.27 9.51 37.02
C PHE A 667 -33.67 10.91 37.26
N LEU A 668 -32.36 11.05 37.12
CA LEU A 668 -31.67 12.34 37.25
C LEU A 668 -31.96 13.30 36.08
N LEU A 669 -32.23 12.77 34.89
CA LEU A 669 -32.58 13.57 33.70
C LEU A 669 -34.00 14.15 33.75
N ASN A 670 -34.88 13.65 34.62
CA ASN A 670 -36.30 13.99 34.65
C ASN A 670 -36.73 14.96 35.78
N LYS A 671 -35.78 15.60 36.47
CA LYS A 671 -36.10 16.63 37.46
C LYS A 671 -36.34 17.98 36.75
N PRO A 672 -37.48 18.67 36.95
CA PRO A 672 -37.74 19.95 36.27
C PRO A 672 -36.74 21.03 36.72
N ARG A 673 -36.19 21.77 35.75
CA ARG A 673 -35.33 22.95 35.97
C ARG A 673 -36.20 24.19 36.15
N ASP A 674 -36.16 24.81 37.32
CA ASP A 674 -36.68 26.16 37.53
C ASP A 674 -35.79 27.21 36.83
N PRO A 675 -36.34 28.17 36.08
CA PRO A 675 -35.57 29.15 35.33
C PRO A 675 -35.37 30.43 36.14
N MET A 676 -34.71 30.39 37.30
CA MET A 676 -34.28 31.61 38.01
C MET A 676 -33.29 31.24 39.14
N ASN A 677 -32.01 31.08 38.77
CA ASN A 677 -30.81 31.31 39.61
C ASN A 677 -29.60 30.66 38.93
N SER A 678 -28.99 31.39 37.99
CA SER A 678 -27.75 30.97 37.34
C SER A 678 -26.55 31.54 38.11
N GLU A 679 -26.09 30.83 39.14
CA GLU A 679 -24.70 31.05 39.63
C GLU A 679 -24.09 29.90 40.45
N PHE A 680 -24.72 28.73 40.58
CA PHE A 680 -24.16 27.64 41.38
C PHE A 680 -24.25 26.27 40.67
N TRP A 681 -23.06 25.69 40.43
CA TRP A 681 -22.72 24.33 39.97
C TRP A 681 -22.51 24.08 38.45
N ASP A 682 -21.25 24.28 38.03
CA ASP A 682 -20.62 23.81 36.76
C ASP A 682 -20.51 22.26 36.64
N PHE A 683 -21.00 21.51 37.63
CA PHE A 683 -20.90 20.04 37.69
C PHE A 683 -21.97 19.33 36.83
N ASP A 684 -23.14 19.94 36.66
CA ASP A 684 -24.27 19.35 35.92
C ASP A 684 -24.04 19.29 34.41
N VAL A 685 -23.25 20.22 33.85
CA VAL A 685 -22.90 20.24 32.43
C VAL A 685 -21.85 19.16 32.11
N LEU A 686 -20.96 18.87 33.06
CA LEU A 686 -20.00 17.77 32.96
C LEU A 686 -20.71 16.42 33.05
N LEU A 687 -21.69 16.29 33.94
CA LEU A 687 -22.54 15.11 34.09
C LEU A 687 -23.41 14.87 32.84
N TRP A 688 -23.94 15.94 32.25
CA TRP A 688 -24.74 15.88 31.01
C TRP A 688 -23.90 15.43 29.80
N LYS A 689 -22.65 15.90 29.68
CA LYS A 689 -21.70 15.41 28.65
C LYS A 689 -21.24 13.97 28.92
N ALA A 690 -21.05 13.58 30.17
CA ALA A 690 -20.70 12.21 30.55
C ALA A 690 -21.83 11.21 30.24
N LEU A 691 -23.10 11.60 30.43
CA LEU A 691 -24.28 10.78 30.13
C LEU A 691 -24.59 10.66 28.64
N GLN A 692 -24.35 11.70 27.83
CA GLN A 692 -24.41 11.59 26.36
C GLN A 692 -23.31 10.67 25.80
N PHE A 693 -22.10 10.70 26.38
CA PHE A 693 -21.08 9.70 26.10
C PHE A 693 -21.51 8.30 26.55
N GLY A 694 -22.26 8.20 27.66
CA GLY A 694 -22.84 6.97 28.21
C GLY A 694 -23.73 6.18 27.26
N GLY A 695 -24.56 6.85 26.43
CA GLY A 695 -25.41 6.18 25.43
C GLY A 695 -24.62 5.54 24.28
N PHE A 696 -23.51 6.15 23.89
CA PHE A 696 -22.63 5.62 22.84
C PHE A 696 -21.68 4.55 23.37
N THR A 697 -21.19 4.72 24.61
CA THR A 697 -20.36 3.72 25.28
C THR A 697 -21.16 2.51 25.73
N THR A 698 -22.46 2.60 26.01
CA THR A 698 -23.28 1.41 26.33
C THR A 698 -23.54 0.52 25.11
N VAL A 699 -23.81 1.09 23.93
CA VAL A 699 -23.92 0.31 22.69
C VAL A 699 -22.56 -0.25 22.26
N TRP A 700 -21.49 0.52 22.45
CA TRP A 700 -20.13 0.05 22.17
C TRP A 700 -19.65 -1.01 23.19
N MET A 701 -20.00 -0.89 24.48
CA MET A 701 -19.69 -1.87 25.53
C MET A 701 -20.59 -3.12 25.46
N LEU A 702 -21.83 -3.00 24.96
CA LEU A 702 -22.66 -4.15 24.57
C LEU A 702 -22.06 -4.83 23.34
N GLY A 703 -21.61 -4.08 22.34
CA GLY A 703 -20.93 -4.61 21.15
C GLY A 703 -19.58 -5.25 21.47
N VAL A 704 -18.78 -4.64 22.33
CA VAL A 704 -17.50 -5.16 22.83
C VAL A 704 -17.74 -6.33 23.79
N GLY A 705 -18.74 -6.27 24.65
CA GLY A 705 -19.14 -7.36 25.55
C GLY A 705 -19.63 -8.58 24.78
N ILE A 706 -20.44 -8.40 23.74
CA ILE A 706 -20.89 -9.48 22.84
C ILE A 706 -19.71 -10.04 22.03
N ASN A 707 -18.77 -9.19 21.57
CA ASN A 707 -17.53 -9.66 20.92
C ASN A 707 -16.58 -10.38 21.89
N PHE A 708 -16.51 -9.97 23.15
CA PHE A 708 -15.70 -10.63 24.18
C PHE A 708 -16.33 -11.93 24.68
N PHE A 709 -17.64 -12.11 24.45
CA PHE A 709 -18.37 -13.34 24.75
C PHE A 709 -18.36 -14.36 23.60
N LEU A 710 -18.14 -13.90 22.36
CA LEU A 710 -18.09 -14.74 21.15
C LEU A 710 -16.66 -15.13 20.71
N ILE A 711 -15.63 -14.68 21.44
CA ILE A 711 -14.21 -15.06 21.30
C ILE A 711 -13.77 -15.77 22.58
#